data_AF-A0A4Q5XVU9-F1
#
_entry.id   AF-A0A4Q5XVU9-F1
#
_cell.length_a   1.000
_cell.length_b   1.000
_cell.length_c   1.000
_cell.angle_alpha   90.00
_cell.angle_beta   90.00
_cell.angle_gamma   90.00
#
_symmetry.space_group_name_H-M   'P 1'
#
loop_
_entity.id
_entity.type
_entity.pdbx_description
1 polymer ?
#
loop_
_entity_poly.entity_id
_entity_poly.type
_entity_poly.pdbx_seq_one_letter_code
_entity_poly.pdbx_strand_id
1 'polypeptide(L)'
;MPARVSNVSWLSMAGPTTAAPCRLSAELDWVGARLWRALGKREKAMFRSLNTFIRNSRGAFAMQFALLAVPLTVCTGLAVDGGRAFLARFELASALDAAALAVGSTLQQGTDLNAVAAKFVEKNFRTEHSDPIVLTLTTVDDTIVLRGTVKINTFFMPIVGQPTVTINAESEVRRGGSNVEVALALDITGSMNATRLAGLKSAANVLISEVVNDVQTPFFSRVAIVPWSQAINLDLPGGNATGLVPAAALDQLRGPLIGPRNVSDAVWRVTGTPNISVAEAGWRTTAGARSISSSGNSGVDWRWGASVNISSLAKVTVGTGSSQTNRIRVTTSSDHGYSNGQFVRITGAGGSYTALNNRVFRVGYNTSSPDSNTVRTYYLREADDSAWVPQPSGSTSSSAASQRCYDSACNIGVKTTAAFTGLAAGDFVNITGTSGFNAINNSNTTTWQVAEVVSGVNAFTISNWNGPSQGSMSAGGGTVSECLVSDCRYRVTTGTLAVPVNHGFTTTDNVAIWNMTESGSGTSAMNAINTSWKVSSPSGSVFYLPGNGKNYRDWASGGMTAECQLATCNARVTVVDSGLNVGDTLELAGVSGLTGLNNNTSKPLWRIVDRDVNVLTLRDTGPSLGNMTNDYTTGGTSQCLAYGCARFAYTLSGSTRVWSASPCIVERYGDDRYTDVSPETARLGINYTANGTCTRTNYVTPLTANKTQLTAQINALSTGGNTAGQLGIAWAWYLLSPNFADIWTAAPENVPQAYGARDSAKVAILMTDGEFNAQTCDGLFSSSDCTPDNPTTVPGPSASFRQARMFCDAMRARNIIVYTVGLELNNAQFSDDFLLACATSPQNAFLASNTEELEQAFKDIAVSINRLRLSR
;
A
#
# COMPACT_ATOMS: atom_id res chain seq x y z
N MET A 1 46.91 40.39 23.03
CA MET A 1 46.89 41.44 24.07
C MET A 1 45.49 41.51 24.66
N PRO A 2 45.30 41.65 25.97
CA PRO A 2 46.20 41.33 27.09
C PRO A 2 45.55 40.33 28.10
N ALA A 3 46.31 39.36 28.63
CA ALA A 3 46.98 39.34 29.96
C ALA A 3 46.15 38.58 31.02
N ARG A 4 46.66 37.67 31.88
CA ARG A 4 48.02 37.26 32.25
C ARG A 4 47.92 35.95 33.08
N VAL A 5 48.89 35.04 32.88
CA VAL A 5 49.66 34.25 33.90
C VAL A 5 48.89 33.15 34.66
N SER A 6 49.33 31.89 34.81
CA SER A 6 50.68 31.33 34.99
C SER A 6 50.73 29.82 34.69
N ASN A 7 51.85 29.41 34.05
CA ASN A 7 52.66 28.20 34.20
C ASN A 7 52.08 26.94 34.87
N VAL A 8 52.23 25.78 34.21
CA VAL A 8 53.21 24.71 34.52
C VAL A 8 53.28 23.75 33.32
N SER A 9 54.48 23.54 32.77
CA SER A 9 54.78 22.71 31.60
C SER A 9 55.28 21.33 32.00
N TRP A 10 54.76 20.29 31.34
CA TRP A 10 55.16 18.89 31.45
C TRP A 10 56.47 18.60 30.70
N LEU A 11 57.34 17.79 31.32
CA LEU A 11 58.50 17.16 30.70
C LEU A 11 58.05 16.13 29.65
N SER A 12 58.65 16.19 28.46
CA SER A 12 58.83 15.04 27.57
C SER A 12 60.33 14.79 27.36
N MET A 13 60.75 13.56 27.61
CA MET A 13 62.10 13.07 27.29
C MET A 13 62.09 12.45 25.89
N ALA A 14 63.02 12.89 25.05
CA ALA A 14 63.57 12.11 23.94
C ALA A 14 65.06 12.46 23.84
N GLY A 15 65.94 11.46 23.90
CA GLY A 15 67.38 11.62 23.64
C GLY A 15 67.68 11.81 22.14
N PRO A 16 68.92 11.61 21.64
CA PRO A 16 70.11 11.13 22.32
C PRO A 16 71.45 11.79 21.86
N THR A 17 72.58 11.23 22.32
CA THR A 17 73.92 11.20 21.70
C THR A 17 74.74 12.48 21.49
N THR A 18 75.95 12.54 22.07
CA THR A 18 77.25 12.42 21.36
C THR A 18 78.42 12.67 22.33
N ALA A 19 79.62 12.24 21.92
CA ALA A 19 80.71 11.78 22.76
C ALA A 19 81.89 12.77 22.91
N ALA A 20 82.72 12.49 23.95
CA ALA A 20 84.18 12.69 24.04
C ALA A 20 84.74 14.13 24.29
N PRO A 21 86.01 14.29 24.76
CA PRO A 21 86.78 13.52 25.75
C PRO A 21 87.66 14.38 26.72
N CYS A 22 88.26 13.70 27.71
CA CYS A 22 89.57 13.91 28.36
C CYS A 22 90.19 15.33 28.48
N ARG A 23 90.54 15.72 29.72
CA ARG A 23 91.93 15.89 30.22
C ARG A 23 91.92 16.50 31.63
N LEU A 24 92.69 15.91 32.55
CA LEU A 24 92.99 16.45 33.87
C LEU A 24 94.50 16.49 34.02
N SER A 25 95.04 17.69 34.25
CA SER A 25 96.44 17.93 34.63
C SER A 25 96.50 19.09 35.62
N ALA A 26 97.06 18.80 36.81
CA ALA A 26 98.09 19.57 37.54
C ALA A 26 97.72 21.02 37.96
N GLU A 27 98.06 21.58 39.13
CA GLU A 27 99.21 21.55 40.07
C GLU A 27 98.67 21.95 41.47
N LEU A 28 99.14 21.45 42.63
CA LEU A 28 100.36 21.72 43.40
C LEU A 28 100.42 23.12 44.07
N ASP A 29 100.44 23.15 45.42
CA ASP A 29 101.30 24.00 46.30
C ASP A 29 100.95 23.77 47.80
N TRP A 30 101.86 23.20 48.61
CA TRP A 30 102.82 23.85 49.54
C TRP A 30 102.14 24.74 50.61
N VAL A 31 102.35 24.58 51.93
CA VAL A 31 103.59 24.75 52.71
C VAL A 31 103.41 24.10 54.10
N GLY A 32 104.44 23.41 54.63
CA GLY A 32 104.40 22.94 56.02
C GLY A 32 105.66 22.24 56.52
N ALA A 33 106.84 22.86 56.39
CA ALA A 33 108.08 22.32 56.96
C ALA A 33 108.91 23.43 57.62
N ARG A 34 108.90 23.49 58.96
CA ARG A 34 109.99 24.06 59.76
C ARG A 34 109.85 23.66 61.22
N LEU A 35 111.01 23.47 61.86
CA LEU A 35 111.28 23.20 63.28
C LEU A 35 111.19 21.74 63.75
N TRP A 36 112.24 20.95 63.54
CA TRP A 36 112.71 19.95 64.52
C TRP A 36 114.20 19.64 64.27
N ARG A 37 115.11 20.37 64.92
CA ARG A 37 116.50 19.95 65.19
C ARG A 37 117.04 20.65 66.44
N ALA A 38 117.09 19.92 67.55
CA ALA A 38 118.24 19.91 68.47
C ALA A 38 118.02 18.85 69.58
N LEU A 39 119.10 18.11 69.88
CA LEU A 39 119.30 17.17 71.00
C LEU A 39 118.61 15.80 70.82
N GLY A 40 119.22 14.63 71.05
CA GLY A 40 120.55 14.27 71.55
C GLY A 40 120.53 12.74 71.75
N LYS A 41 121.59 12.06 71.32
CA LYS A 41 121.70 10.60 71.16
C LYS A 41 121.54 9.85 72.50
N ARG A 42 120.43 9.14 72.76
CA ARG A 42 120.46 7.99 73.68
C ARG A 42 119.44 6.85 73.52
N GLU A 43 118.52 6.86 72.55
CA GLU A 43 117.52 5.76 72.41
C GLU A 43 117.52 5.08 71.02
N LYS A 44 118.71 4.80 70.48
CA LYS A 44 118.87 4.27 69.10
C LYS A 44 118.80 2.73 68.96
N ALA A 45 118.06 2.02 69.83
CA ALA A 45 117.78 0.59 69.66
C ALA A 45 116.29 0.25 69.43
N MET A 46 115.35 1.15 69.74
CA MET A 46 113.91 0.89 69.58
C MET A 46 113.36 1.37 68.21
N PHE A 47 114.11 2.21 67.49
CA PHE A 47 113.63 2.89 66.27
C PHE A 47 114.02 2.21 64.93
N ARG A 48 114.53 0.97 64.95
CA ARG A 48 114.67 0.17 63.72
C ARG A 48 113.46 -0.72 63.41
N SER A 49 112.51 -0.86 64.33
CA SER A 49 111.28 -1.65 64.16
C SER A 49 110.05 -0.82 63.76
N LEU A 50 109.98 0.46 64.14
CA LEU A 50 108.84 1.32 63.80
C LEU A 50 108.82 1.84 62.35
N ASN A 51 109.97 1.92 61.68
CA ASN A 51 110.02 2.41 60.29
C ASN A 51 109.54 1.36 59.26
N THR A 52 109.46 0.09 59.65
CA THR A 52 108.81 -1.01 58.91
C THR A 52 107.31 -1.11 59.25
N PHE A 53 106.87 -0.60 60.41
CA PHE A 53 105.46 -0.56 60.80
C PHE A 53 104.72 0.65 60.21
N ILE A 54 105.35 1.83 60.17
CA ILE A 54 104.75 3.07 59.62
C ILE A 54 104.67 3.05 58.08
N ARG A 55 105.53 2.27 57.40
CA ARG A 55 105.47 2.07 55.94
C ARG A 55 104.53 0.96 55.50
N ASN A 56 103.85 0.27 56.42
CA ASN A 56 102.98 -0.84 56.09
C ASN A 56 101.54 -0.36 55.80
N SER A 57 101.29 0.00 54.55
CA SER A 57 99.97 0.45 54.05
C SER A 57 98.94 -0.68 53.87
N ARG A 58 99.26 -1.93 54.25
CA ARG A 58 98.37 -3.09 54.09
C ARG A 58 97.13 -3.09 55.00
N GLY A 59 97.03 -2.14 55.94
CA GLY A 59 95.86 -1.98 56.84
C GLY A 59 95.07 -0.68 56.68
N ALA A 60 95.56 0.32 55.93
CA ALA A 60 94.87 1.61 55.78
C ALA A 60 93.54 1.45 55.02
N PHE A 61 93.54 0.60 53.99
CA PHE A 61 92.31 0.23 53.27
C PHE A 61 91.34 -0.51 54.19
N ALA A 62 91.81 -1.40 55.07
CA ALA A 62 90.95 -2.12 56.01
C ALA A 62 90.28 -1.18 57.02
N MET A 63 91.00 -0.16 57.51
CA MET A 63 90.43 0.85 58.43
C MET A 63 89.46 1.81 57.74
N GLN A 64 89.77 2.25 56.52
CA GLN A 64 88.85 3.08 55.71
C GLN A 64 87.62 2.28 55.27
N PHE A 65 87.79 1.01 54.89
CA PHE A 65 86.70 0.09 54.57
C PHE A 65 85.84 -0.18 55.81
N ALA A 66 86.42 -0.43 56.99
CA ALA A 66 85.64 -0.64 58.21
C ALA A 66 84.84 0.61 58.63
N LEU A 67 85.42 1.81 58.50
CA LEU A 67 84.74 3.08 58.80
C LEU A 67 83.67 3.44 57.75
N LEU A 68 83.86 3.09 56.47
CA LEU A 68 82.88 3.34 55.40
C LEU A 68 81.83 2.22 55.26
N ALA A 69 82.14 1.00 55.70
CA ALA A 69 81.23 -0.14 55.63
C ALA A 69 79.98 0.10 56.47
N VAL A 70 80.11 0.72 57.63
CA VAL A 70 78.96 1.05 58.49
C VAL A 70 77.99 2.02 57.80
N PRO A 71 78.39 3.23 57.36
CA PRO A 71 77.48 4.16 56.68
C PRO A 71 76.99 3.64 55.33
N LEU A 72 77.80 2.91 54.55
CA LEU A 72 77.35 2.32 53.28
C LEU A 72 76.31 1.23 53.49
N THR A 73 76.48 0.36 54.50
CA THR A 73 75.50 -0.67 54.85
C THR A 73 74.19 -0.06 55.32
N VAL A 74 74.26 1.04 56.09
CA VAL A 74 73.07 1.80 56.48
C VAL A 74 72.38 2.42 55.26
N CYS A 75 73.12 3.03 54.32
CA CYS A 75 72.53 3.58 53.10
C CYS A 75 71.87 2.51 52.21
N THR A 76 72.52 1.36 52.02
CA THR A 76 71.91 0.24 51.27
C THR A 76 70.71 -0.35 52.00
N GLY A 77 70.79 -0.46 53.32
CA GLY A 77 69.71 -0.96 54.16
C GLY A 77 68.48 -0.05 54.10
N LEU A 78 68.68 1.27 54.19
CA LEU A 78 67.63 2.28 54.03
C LEU A 78 66.99 2.23 52.63
N ALA A 79 67.77 1.97 51.58
CA ALA A 79 67.23 1.82 50.23
C ALA A 79 66.34 0.57 50.10
N VAL A 80 66.75 -0.56 50.69
CA VAL A 80 65.97 -1.80 50.69
C VAL A 80 64.68 -1.64 51.51
N ASP A 81 64.78 -1.10 52.73
CA ASP A 81 63.61 -0.87 53.59
C ASP A 81 62.66 0.18 53.00
N GLY A 82 63.20 1.23 52.37
CA GLY A 82 62.42 2.22 51.63
C GLY A 82 61.68 1.61 50.43
N GLY A 83 62.34 0.72 49.68
CA GLY A 83 61.71 -0.01 48.59
C GLY A 83 60.57 -0.91 49.06
N ARG A 84 60.76 -1.64 50.16
CA ARG A 84 59.71 -2.47 50.78
C ARG A 84 58.55 -1.63 51.31
N ALA A 85 58.83 -0.51 51.98
CA ALA A 85 57.82 0.44 52.46
C ALA A 85 56.98 1.02 51.30
N PHE A 86 57.62 1.35 50.18
CA PHE A 86 56.93 1.84 48.99
C PHE A 86 56.04 0.79 48.34
N LEU A 87 56.54 -0.45 48.20
CA LEU A 87 55.76 -1.58 47.70
C LEU A 87 54.53 -1.85 48.58
N ALA A 88 54.73 -1.87 49.90
CA ALA A 88 53.65 -2.05 50.87
C ALA A 88 52.60 -0.94 50.77
N ARG A 89 53.00 0.31 50.53
CA ARG A 89 52.06 1.41 50.32
C ARG A 89 51.22 1.24 49.05
N PHE A 90 51.83 0.82 47.96
CA PHE A 90 51.12 0.56 46.71
C PHE A 90 50.14 -0.61 46.84
N GLU A 91 50.58 -1.70 47.47
CA GLU A 91 49.74 -2.87 47.72
C GLU A 91 48.58 -2.54 48.67
N LEU A 92 48.84 -1.77 49.74
CA LEU A 92 47.81 -1.30 50.66
C LEU A 92 46.78 -0.41 49.96
N ALA A 93 47.23 0.52 49.11
CA ALA A 93 46.31 1.36 48.32
C ALA A 93 45.43 0.51 47.41
N SER A 94 46.01 -0.44 46.68
CA SER A 94 45.24 -1.37 45.82
C SER A 94 44.26 -2.24 46.61
N ALA A 95 44.64 -2.70 47.81
CA ALA A 95 43.77 -3.50 48.68
C ALA A 95 42.62 -2.65 49.25
N LEU A 96 42.90 -1.40 49.62
CA LEU A 96 41.90 -0.44 50.07
C LEU A 96 40.92 -0.06 48.96
N ASP A 97 41.36 0.10 47.71
CA ASP A 97 40.47 0.36 46.57
C ASP A 97 39.47 -0.79 46.34
N ALA A 98 39.94 -2.04 46.43
CA ALA A 98 39.08 -3.20 46.32
C ALA A 98 38.07 -3.29 47.48
N ALA A 99 38.53 -2.97 48.70
CA ALA A 99 37.68 -2.96 49.89
C ALA A 99 36.67 -1.80 49.88
N ALA A 100 37.08 -0.60 49.47
CA ALA A 100 36.20 0.57 49.32
C ALA A 100 35.09 0.27 48.32
N LEU A 101 35.41 -0.33 47.16
CA LEU A 101 34.39 -0.74 46.19
C LEU A 101 33.41 -1.79 46.76
N ALA A 102 33.91 -2.78 47.48
CA ALA A 102 33.07 -3.82 48.10
C ALA A 102 32.11 -3.23 49.15
N VAL A 103 32.62 -2.35 50.01
CA VAL A 103 31.84 -1.58 50.98
C VAL A 103 30.82 -0.68 50.29
N GLY A 104 31.23 0.01 49.23
CA GLY A 104 30.37 0.87 48.39
C GLY A 104 29.20 0.09 47.79
N SER A 105 29.43 -1.14 47.35
CA SER A 105 28.42 -2.03 46.72
C SER A 105 27.48 -2.74 47.70
N THR A 106 27.75 -2.73 49.01
CA THR A 106 26.94 -3.44 50.01
C THR A 106 25.73 -2.59 50.43
N LEU A 107 24.56 -2.90 49.87
CA LEU A 107 23.32 -2.12 50.04
C LEU A 107 22.41 -2.62 51.18
N GLN A 108 22.76 -3.72 51.86
CA GLN A 108 21.90 -4.40 52.82
C GLN A 108 21.97 -3.72 54.20
N GLN A 109 20.85 -3.17 54.69
CA GLN A 109 20.77 -2.57 56.02
C GLN A 109 21.12 -3.59 57.11
N GLY A 110 22.03 -3.22 58.02
CA GLY A 110 22.44 -4.06 59.16
C GLY A 110 23.70 -4.92 58.93
N THR A 111 24.34 -4.84 57.76
CA THR A 111 25.65 -5.48 57.54
C THR A 111 26.78 -4.66 58.16
N ASP A 112 27.73 -5.33 58.82
CA ASP A 112 28.93 -4.69 59.38
C ASP A 112 29.92 -4.38 58.24
N LEU A 113 29.88 -3.13 57.76
CA LEU A 113 30.74 -2.63 56.70
C LEU A 113 32.24 -2.70 57.07
N ASN A 114 32.59 -2.62 58.36
CA ASN A 114 33.98 -2.75 58.80
C ASN A 114 34.47 -4.20 58.66
N ALA A 115 33.63 -5.18 58.96
CA ALA A 115 33.95 -6.59 58.76
C ALA A 115 34.12 -6.94 57.27
N VAL A 116 33.29 -6.34 56.40
CA VAL A 116 33.44 -6.48 54.94
C VAL A 116 34.77 -5.86 54.49
N ALA A 117 35.06 -4.61 54.86
CA ALA A 117 36.31 -3.95 54.51
C ALA A 117 37.53 -4.77 54.96
N ALA A 118 37.54 -5.24 56.21
CA ALA A 118 38.63 -6.03 56.79
C ALA A 118 38.90 -7.30 55.98
N LYS A 119 37.87 -8.06 55.64
CA LYS A 119 37.99 -9.29 54.85
C LYS A 119 38.60 -9.03 53.46
N PHE A 120 38.23 -7.93 52.81
CA PHE A 120 38.76 -7.59 51.50
C PHE A 120 40.21 -7.08 51.57
N VAL A 121 40.57 -6.30 52.58
CA VAL A 121 41.95 -5.84 52.76
C VAL A 121 42.87 -7.00 53.14
N GLU A 122 42.46 -7.88 54.06
CA GLU A 122 43.25 -9.04 54.50
C GLU A 122 43.52 -10.04 53.36
N LYS A 123 42.57 -10.21 52.44
CA LYS A 123 42.75 -11.08 51.27
C LYS A 123 43.69 -10.50 50.21
N ASN A 124 43.70 -9.18 50.06
CA ASN A 124 44.41 -8.49 48.98
C ASN A 124 45.79 -7.94 49.40
N PHE A 125 46.08 -7.83 50.69
CA PHE A 125 47.37 -7.40 51.22
C PHE A 125 48.25 -8.61 51.60
N ARG A 126 49.39 -8.79 50.93
CA ARG A 126 50.27 -9.96 51.10
C ARG A 126 51.61 -9.64 51.77
N THR A 127 52.00 -8.37 51.86
CA THR A 127 53.26 -7.99 52.51
C THR A 127 53.24 -8.36 54.00
N GLU A 128 54.30 -9.03 54.48
CA GLU A 128 54.45 -9.39 55.89
C GLU A 128 54.43 -8.17 56.82
N HIS A 129 53.58 -8.23 57.85
CA HIS A 129 53.37 -7.18 58.84
C HIS A 129 53.33 -7.78 60.26
N SER A 130 53.71 -6.99 61.28
CA SER A 130 53.74 -7.47 62.68
C SER A 130 52.40 -7.35 63.39
N ASP A 131 51.59 -6.37 62.98
CA ASP A 131 50.36 -5.97 63.65
C ASP A 131 49.18 -6.11 62.67
N PRO A 132 47.94 -6.36 63.13
CA PRO A 132 46.77 -6.34 62.27
C PRO A 132 46.58 -4.96 61.61
N ILE A 133 46.08 -4.96 60.36
CA ILE A 133 45.82 -3.72 59.61
C ILE A 133 44.66 -2.98 60.28
N VAL A 134 44.91 -1.76 60.73
CA VAL A 134 43.88 -0.90 61.34
C VAL A 134 43.12 -0.22 60.23
N LEU A 135 41.82 -0.49 60.14
CA LEU A 135 40.91 0.15 59.18
C LEU A 135 40.04 1.17 59.91
N THR A 136 39.93 2.35 59.32
CA THR A 136 39.00 3.39 59.75
C THR A 136 38.10 3.73 58.57
N LEU A 137 36.80 3.51 58.75
CA LEU A 137 35.78 3.85 57.77
C LEU A 137 35.04 5.09 58.26
N THR A 138 35.08 6.16 57.46
CA THR A 138 34.37 7.41 57.76
C THR A 138 33.41 7.71 56.61
N THR A 139 32.14 7.89 56.92
CA THR A 139 31.12 8.35 55.98
C THR A 139 30.95 9.86 56.10
N VAL A 140 31.24 10.59 55.01
CA VAL A 140 30.97 12.03 54.88
C VAL A 140 30.03 12.21 53.69
N ASP A 141 28.80 12.63 53.97
CA ASP A 141 27.70 12.65 52.99
C ASP A 141 27.52 11.28 52.29
N ASP A 142 27.59 11.25 50.96
CA ASP A 142 27.54 10.05 50.11
C ASP A 142 28.92 9.44 49.85
N THR A 143 30.00 9.97 50.44
CA THR A 143 31.36 9.48 50.22
C THR A 143 31.83 8.65 51.41
N ILE A 144 32.17 7.39 51.15
CA ILE A 144 32.81 6.51 52.12
C ILE A 144 34.31 6.62 51.91
N VAL A 145 34.99 7.09 52.96
CA VAL A 145 36.44 7.19 53.02
C VAL A 145 36.96 6.02 53.83
N LEU A 146 37.77 5.17 53.21
CA LEU A 146 38.42 4.02 53.83
C LEU A 146 39.91 4.30 54.01
N ARG A 147 40.36 4.36 55.26
CA ARG A 147 41.76 4.56 55.63
C ARG A 147 42.34 3.28 56.21
N GLY A 148 43.48 2.85 55.67
CA GLY A 148 44.24 1.70 56.19
C GLY A 148 45.58 2.14 56.74
N THR A 149 45.91 1.65 57.93
CA THR A 149 47.20 1.84 58.58
C THR A 149 47.83 0.49 58.91
N VAL A 150 49.08 0.26 58.48
CA VAL A 150 49.83 -0.97 58.74
C VAL A 150 51.27 -0.66 59.12
N LYS A 151 51.84 -1.46 60.04
CA LYS A 151 53.26 -1.38 60.38
C LYS A 151 54.03 -2.49 59.67
N ILE A 152 55.01 -2.10 58.87
CA ILE A 152 55.86 -3.02 58.11
C ILE A 152 57.20 -3.18 58.83
N ASN A 153 57.63 -4.42 58.98
CA ASN A 153 58.92 -4.75 59.57
C ASN A 153 60.05 -4.35 58.63
N THR A 154 61.01 -3.60 59.16
CA THR A 154 62.23 -3.20 58.45
C THR A 154 63.36 -4.18 58.76
N PHE A 155 64.24 -4.42 57.79
CA PHE A 155 65.36 -5.35 57.95
C PHE A 155 66.63 -4.67 58.45
N PHE A 156 66.88 -3.42 58.06
CA PHE A 156 68.11 -2.70 58.35
C PHE A 156 67.91 -1.42 59.18
N MET A 157 66.72 -0.81 59.16
CA MET A 157 66.37 0.28 60.08
C MET A 157 66.40 -0.09 61.59
N PRO A 158 66.33 -1.37 62.05
CA PRO A 158 66.59 -1.69 63.45
C PRO A 158 67.99 -1.27 63.92
N ILE A 159 68.97 -1.18 63.01
CA ILE A 159 70.35 -0.73 63.31
C ILE A 159 70.37 0.72 63.79
N VAL A 160 69.41 1.54 63.36
CA VAL A 160 69.25 2.94 63.75
C VAL A 160 68.10 3.15 64.75
N GLY A 161 67.64 2.07 65.40
CA GLY A 161 66.62 2.11 66.46
C GLY A 161 65.17 2.21 65.98
N GLN A 162 64.89 1.97 64.69
CA GLN A 162 63.55 2.02 64.10
C GLN A 162 63.18 0.65 63.49
N PRO A 163 62.60 -0.29 64.26
CA PRO A 163 62.34 -1.64 63.77
C PRO A 163 61.14 -1.74 62.81
N THR A 164 60.25 -0.75 62.78
CA THR A 164 59.05 -0.75 61.94
C THR A 164 58.81 0.62 61.31
N VAL A 165 58.13 0.62 60.15
CA VAL A 165 57.65 1.84 59.47
C VAL A 165 56.14 1.75 59.31
N THR A 166 55.44 2.81 59.72
CA THR A 166 53.99 2.92 59.56
C THR A 166 53.64 3.44 58.17
N ILE A 167 52.80 2.71 57.46
CA ILE A 167 52.29 3.06 56.14
C ILE A 167 50.80 3.36 56.24
N ASN A 168 50.41 4.49 55.65
CA ASN A 168 49.03 4.92 55.55
C ASN A 168 48.63 5.00 54.08
N ALA A 169 47.43 4.51 53.77
CA ALA A 169 46.78 4.72 52.49
C ALA A 169 45.29 5.00 52.72
N GLU A 170 44.70 5.69 51.75
CA GLU A 170 43.33 6.16 51.79
C GLU A 170 42.70 5.88 50.42
N SER A 171 41.46 5.42 50.44
CA SER A 171 40.64 5.22 49.25
C SER A 171 39.26 5.81 49.52
N GLU A 172 38.73 6.53 48.55
CA GLU A 172 37.41 7.13 48.60
C GLU A 172 36.50 6.41 47.62
N VAL A 173 35.24 6.21 48.02
CA VAL A 173 34.19 5.74 47.12
C VAL A 173 32.95 6.56 47.36
N ARG A 174 32.35 7.09 46.30
CA ARG A 174 31.08 7.79 46.40
C ARG A 174 29.94 6.80 46.16
N ARG A 175 29.12 6.58 47.19
CA ARG A 175 27.74 6.03 47.08
C ARG A 175 26.81 7.08 46.45
N GLY A 176 27.21 7.65 45.32
CA GLY A 176 26.33 8.44 44.47
C GLY A 176 25.67 7.48 43.51
N GLY A 177 24.45 7.03 43.82
CA GLY A 177 23.64 6.29 42.85
C GLY A 177 23.55 7.08 41.55
N SER A 178 23.43 6.41 40.42
CA SER A 178 23.00 7.06 39.18
C SER A 178 21.55 6.67 38.91
N ASN A 179 20.80 7.59 38.32
CA ASN A 179 19.51 7.33 37.73
C ASN A 179 19.69 6.37 36.56
N VAL A 180 19.03 5.22 36.60
CA VAL A 180 19.14 4.22 35.53
C VAL A 180 17.79 4.10 34.83
N GLU A 181 17.80 4.27 33.52
CA GLU A 181 16.66 4.00 32.64
C GLU A 181 17.03 2.85 31.72
N VAL A 182 16.33 1.73 31.83
CA VAL A 182 16.57 0.54 31.01
C VAL A 182 15.39 0.29 30.09
N ALA A 183 15.62 0.07 28.80
CA ALA A 183 14.61 -0.46 27.89
C ALA A 183 14.97 -1.88 27.49
N LEU A 184 14.06 -2.82 27.76
CA LEU A 184 14.22 -4.24 27.48
C LEU A 184 13.41 -4.61 26.25
N ALA A 185 14.08 -4.81 25.10
CA ALA A 185 13.49 -5.30 23.87
C ALA A 185 13.48 -6.83 23.87
N LEU A 186 12.28 -7.41 23.98
CA LEU A 186 12.04 -8.84 24.10
C LEU A 186 11.44 -9.40 22.82
N ASP A 187 12.19 -10.31 22.20
CA ASP A 187 11.75 -11.09 21.05
C ASP A 187 10.63 -12.05 21.45
N ILE A 188 9.45 -11.86 20.86
CA ILE A 188 8.25 -12.70 21.06
C ILE A 188 7.80 -13.33 19.74
N THR A 189 8.71 -13.52 18.80
CA THR A 189 8.40 -13.98 17.45
C THR A 189 8.09 -15.47 17.41
N GLY A 190 7.65 -15.98 16.27
CA GLY A 190 7.31 -17.40 16.12
C GLY A 190 8.49 -18.36 16.34
N SER A 191 9.73 -17.91 16.12
CA SER A 191 10.95 -18.68 16.34
C SER A 191 11.30 -18.83 17.82
N MET A 192 10.79 -17.93 18.67
CA MET A 192 10.81 -18.03 20.13
C MET A 192 9.76 -19.04 20.62
N ASN A 193 10.03 -20.33 20.44
CA ASN A 193 9.14 -21.41 20.89
C ASN A 193 8.84 -21.34 22.42
N ALA A 194 7.94 -22.20 22.91
CA ALA A 194 7.51 -22.17 24.31
C ALA A 194 8.66 -22.28 25.33
N THR A 195 9.70 -23.07 25.03
CA THR A 195 10.87 -23.25 25.90
C THR A 195 11.75 -22.00 25.93
N ARG A 196 12.07 -21.45 24.75
CA ARG A 196 12.86 -20.22 24.62
C ARG A 196 12.17 -19.04 25.30
N LEU A 197 10.86 -18.92 25.14
CA LEU A 197 10.06 -17.89 25.81
C LEU A 197 10.05 -18.08 27.33
N ALA A 198 9.94 -19.31 27.82
CA ALA A 198 10.01 -19.57 29.27
C ALA A 198 11.36 -19.14 29.85
N GLY A 199 12.46 -19.45 29.15
CA GLY A 199 13.80 -18.98 29.52
C GLY A 199 13.93 -17.45 29.49
N LEU A 200 13.42 -16.80 28.43
CA LEU A 200 13.35 -15.34 28.32
C LEU A 200 12.60 -14.73 29.52
N LYS A 201 11.44 -15.27 29.87
CA LYS A 201 10.64 -14.78 31.01
C LYS A 201 11.41 -14.92 32.32
N SER A 202 12.06 -16.06 32.54
CA SER A 202 12.86 -16.30 33.74
C SER A 202 14.01 -15.29 33.85
N ALA A 203 14.83 -15.17 32.81
CA ALA A 203 15.98 -14.28 32.77
C ALA A 203 15.58 -12.80 32.89
N ALA A 204 14.51 -12.37 32.20
CA ALA A 204 13.98 -11.02 32.30
C ALA A 204 13.50 -10.71 33.73
N ASN A 205 12.79 -11.62 34.38
CA ASN A 205 12.35 -11.44 35.77
C ASN A 205 13.54 -11.31 36.75
N VAL A 206 14.62 -12.08 36.54
CA VAL A 206 15.85 -11.95 37.33
C VAL A 206 16.43 -10.53 37.18
N LEU A 207 16.59 -10.04 35.95
CA LEU A 207 17.08 -8.68 35.71
C LEU A 207 16.19 -7.60 36.33
N ILE A 208 14.85 -7.71 36.22
CA ILE A 208 13.94 -6.76 36.87
C ILE A 208 14.15 -6.73 38.37
N SER A 209 14.31 -7.91 39.00
CA SER A 209 14.49 -8.01 40.45
C SER A 209 15.80 -7.36 40.94
N GLU A 210 16.86 -7.40 40.12
CA GLU A 210 18.20 -6.91 40.46
C GLU A 210 18.43 -5.43 40.09
N VAL A 211 17.79 -4.93 39.03
CA VAL A 211 18.00 -3.56 38.51
C VAL A 211 17.04 -2.55 39.14
N VAL A 212 15.77 -2.92 39.31
CA VAL A 212 14.75 -2.02 39.86
C VAL A 212 14.90 -1.99 41.38
N ASN A 213 15.07 -0.82 41.97
CA ASN A 213 15.11 -0.66 43.43
C ASN A 213 13.71 -0.35 43.95
N ASP A 214 13.42 -0.73 45.20
CA ASP A 214 12.15 -0.33 45.83
C ASP A 214 12.20 1.15 46.27
N VAL A 215 13.40 1.65 46.57
CA VAL A 215 13.67 3.06 46.90
C VAL A 215 14.12 3.81 45.65
N GLN A 216 13.39 4.86 45.29
CA GLN A 216 13.57 5.63 44.05
C GLN A 216 14.12 7.05 44.29
N THR A 217 14.61 7.32 45.50
CA THR A 217 15.17 8.61 45.92
C THR A 217 16.45 8.40 46.74
N PRO A 218 17.53 9.19 46.56
CA PRO A 218 17.68 10.31 45.61
C PRO A 218 17.85 9.87 44.15
N PHE A 219 18.14 8.59 43.89
CA PHE A 219 18.33 8.05 42.55
C PHE A 219 17.30 6.97 42.24
N PHE A 220 16.79 6.99 41.01
CA PHE A 220 15.76 6.06 40.55
C PHE A 220 16.34 4.94 39.69
N SER A 221 15.64 3.81 39.60
CA SER A 221 15.85 2.82 38.54
C SER A 221 14.51 2.38 37.97
N ARG A 222 14.35 2.61 36.66
CA ARG A 222 13.11 2.39 35.92
C ARG A 222 13.38 1.53 34.70
N VAL A 223 12.45 0.63 34.40
CA VAL A 223 12.54 -0.27 33.26
C VAL A 223 11.32 -0.10 32.38
N ALA A 224 11.54 -0.09 31.07
CA ALA A 224 10.53 -0.19 30.03
C ALA A 224 10.63 -1.55 29.34
N ILE A 225 9.51 -2.08 28.87
CA ILE A 225 9.45 -3.38 28.18
C ILE A 225 8.88 -3.17 26.78
N VAL A 226 9.62 -3.63 25.78
CA VAL A 226 9.25 -3.62 24.37
C VAL A 226 9.12 -5.06 23.89
N PRO A 227 7.94 -5.68 23.98
CA PRO A 227 7.70 -6.94 23.29
C PRO A 227 7.55 -6.66 21.80
N TRP A 228 8.34 -7.31 20.96
CA TRP A 228 8.35 -7.06 19.52
C TRP A 228 8.22 -8.35 18.70
N SER A 229 7.47 -8.24 17.60
CA SER A 229 7.31 -9.26 16.57
C SER A 229 7.34 -8.54 15.21
N GLN A 230 6.35 -8.72 14.34
CA GLN A 230 6.21 -8.03 13.05
C GLN A 230 5.63 -6.60 13.15
N ALA A 231 5.21 -6.18 14.34
CA ALA A 231 4.73 -4.83 14.65
C ALA A 231 4.75 -4.62 16.18
N ILE A 232 4.65 -3.36 16.60
CA ILE A 232 4.57 -2.99 18.02
C ILE A 232 3.14 -2.63 18.40
N ASN A 233 2.63 -3.23 19.47
CA ASN A 233 1.26 -3.00 19.91
C ASN A 233 1.21 -2.05 21.12
N LEU A 234 0.32 -1.06 21.03
CA LEU A 234 0.05 -0.06 22.07
C LEU A 234 -1.36 -0.18 22.67
N ASP A 235 -2.21 -1.05 22.12
CA ASP A 235 -3.64 -1.11 22.40
C ASP A 235 -3.95 -1.87 23.70
N LEU A 236 -4.26 -1.19 24.79
CA LEU A 236 -4.58 -1.87 26.05
C LEU A 236 -6.03 -2.40 26.02
N PRO A 237 -6.26 -3.71 26.27
CA PRO A 237 -7.57 -4.30 26.08
C PRO A 237 -8.60 -3.75 27.09
N GLY A 238 -9.73 -3.28 26.56
CA GLY A 238 -11.02 -3.28 27.24
C GLY A 238 -11.16 -2.40 28.48
N GLY A 239 -10.89 -1.08 28.39
CA GLY A 239 -11.45 -0.02 29.25
C GLY A 239 -11.25 -0.09 30.78
N ASN A 240 -10.76 -1.19 31.35
CA ASN A 240 -10.75 -1.48 32.79
C ASN A 240 -9.54 -2.34 33.24
N ALA A 241 -8.41 -2.35 32.51
CA ALA A 241 -7.17 -2.97 32.99
C ALA A 241 -5.93 -2.12 32.63
N THR A 242 -5.42 -1.40 33.64
CA THR A 242 -4.13 -0.69 33.76
C THR A 242 -3.62 0.05 32.51
N GLY A 243 -4.03 1.33 32.38
CA GLY A 243 -3.63 2.30 31.34
C GLY A 243 -2.15 2.71 31.38
N LEU A 244 -1.25 1.83 30.96
CA LEU A 244 0.20 2.10 30.97
C LEU A 244 0.62 3.12 29.91
N VAL A 245 -0.18 3.26 28.84
CA VAL A 245 0.04 4.17 27.72
C VAL A 245 -1.15 5.15 27.65
N PRO A 246 -0.93 6.47 27.48
CA PRO A 246 -2.03 7.41 27.30
C PRO A 246 -2.93 7.04 26.11
N ALA A 247 -4.24 7.25 26.25
CA ALA A 247 -5.21 6.95 25.18
C ALA A 247 -4.91 7.71 23.86
N ALA A 248 -4.26 8.87 23.93
CA ALA A 248 -3.87 9.67 22.78
C ALA A 248 -2.52 9.26 22.16
N ALA A 249 -1.72 8.40 22.82
CA ALA A 249 -0.35 8.12 22.41
C ALA A 249 -0.27 7.54 20.99
N LEU A 250 -1.22 6.68 20.62
CA LEU A 250 -1.27 6.09 19.29
C LEU A 250 -1.39 7.15 18.19
N ASP A 251 -2.31 8.11 18.35
CA ASP A 251 -2.52 9.18 17.39
C ASP A 251 -1.41 10.23 17.44
N GLN A 252 -0.77 10.46 18.59
CA GLN A 252 0.43 11.30 18.67
C GLN A 252 1.63 10.67 17.94
N LEU A 253 1.76 9.34 17.98
CA LEU A 253 2.88 8.62 17.35
C LEU A 253 2.75 8.55 15.83
N ARG A 254 1.56 8.21 15.31
CA ARG A 254 1.34 7.97 13.86
C ARG A 254 0.52 9.06 13.16
N GLY A 255 0.00 10.02 13.91
CA GLY A 255 -1.01 10.97 13.45
C GLY A 255 -2.44 10.41 13.50
N PRO A 256 -3.46 11.29 13.48
CA PRO A 256 -4.84 10.86 13.39
C PRO A 256 -5.13 10.24 12.02
N LEU A 257 -5.87 9.13 12.01
CA LEU A 257 -6.30 8.48 10.77
C LEU A 257 -7.37 9.30 10.06
N ILE A 258 -7.30 9.37 8.72
CA ILE A 258 -8.34 9.97 7.91
C ILE A 258 -9.49 8.95 7.77
N GLY A 259 -10.48 9.10 8.64
CA GLY A 259 -11.71 8.31 8.65
C GLY A 259 -12.70 8.66 7.54
N PRO A 260 -13.83 7.95 7.47
CA PRO A 260 -14.83 8.15 6.43
C PRO A 260 -15.46 9.54 6.53
N ARG A 261 -15.74 10.14 5.38
CA ARG A 261 -16.47 11.41 5.24
C ARG A 261 -17.89 11.15 4.79
N ASN A 262 -18.85 11.94 5.23
CA ASN A 262 -20.25 11.77 4.82
C ASN A 262 -20.46 12.14 3.36
N VAL A 263 -21.24 11.32 2.64
CA VAL A 263 -21.80 11.68 1.34
C VAL A 263 -23.08 12.45 1.61
N SER A 264 -23.17 13.69 1.13
CA SER A 264 -24.35 14.53 1.33
C SER A 264 -25.33 14.44 0.15
N ASP A 265 -24.84 14.12 -1.04
CA ASP A 265 -25.64 14.00 -2.26
C ASP A 265 -24.95 13.08 -3.27
N ALA A 266 -25.73 12.45 -4.14
CA ALA A 266 -25.23 11.64 -5.24
C ALA A 266 -26.20 11.69 -6.44
N VAL A 267 -25.67 11.93 -7.63
CA VAL A 267 -26.50 12.16 -8.81
C VAL A 267 -25.75 11.81 -10.09
N TRP A 268 -26.43 11.17 -11.04
CA TRP A 268 -25.91 10.92 -12.39
C TRP A 268 -26.75 11.60 -13.49
N ARG A 269 -27.99 11.95 -13.16
CA ARG A 269 -29.00 12.55 -14.05
C ARG A 269 -29.23 14.01 -13.71
N VAL A 270 -29.77 14.80 -14.64
CA VAL A 270 -30.09 16.20 -14.34
C VAL A 270 -31.09 16.27 -13.18
N THR A 271 -30.77 17.07 -12.16
CA THR A 271 -31.58 17.16 -10.93
C THR A 271 -33.02 17.57 -11.25
N GLY A 272 -33.99 16.83 -10.70
CA GLY A 272 -35.42 17.08 -10.92
C GLY A 272 -36.01 16.46 -12.19
N THR A 273 -35.21 15.77 -13.01
CA THR A 273 -35.72 15.05 -14.19
C THR A 273 -36.16 13.62 -13.80
N PRO A 274 -37.37 13.18 -14.17
CA PRO A 274 -37.84 11.83 -13.87
C PRO A 274 -37.24 10.80 -14.84
N ASN A 275 -37.32 9.52 -14.45
CA ASN A 275 -37.11 8.44 -15.42
C ASN A 275 -38.35 8.33 -16.30
N ILE A 276 -38.19 8.35 -17.61
CA ILE A 276 -39.29 8.32 -18.57
C ILE A 276 -39.32 6.94 -19.24
N SER A 277 -40.48 6.30 -19.31
CA SER A 277 -40.62 5.00 -19.99
C SER A 277 -40.47 5.13 -21.50
N VAL A 278 -39.91 4.10 -22.13
CA VAL A 278 -39.87 3.96 -23.58
C VAL A 278 -41.06 3.12 -24.03
N ALA A 279 -41.94 3.71 -24.84
CA ALA A 279 -43.12 3.06 -25.40
C ALA A 279 -42.79 2.18 -26.60
N GLU A 280 -41.87 2.67 -27.43
CA GLU A 280 -41.42 2.04 -28.67
C GLU A 280 -40.04 2.60 -29.01
N ALA A 281 -39.12 1.74 -29.39
CA ALA A 281 -37.83 2.14 -29.94
C ALA A 281 -37.48 1.28 -31.14
N GLY A 282 -36.64 1.76 -32.04
CA GLY A 282 -36.18 0.98 -33.18
C GLY A 282 -35.99 1.81 -34.44
N TRP A 283 -35.38 1.20 -35.45
CA TRP A 283 -35.38 1.72 -36.81
C TRP A 283 -36.50 1.13 -37.68
N ARG A 284 -37.05 -0.02 -37.27
CA ARG A 284 -38.12 -0.76 -37.93
C ARG A 284 -39.24 -1.14 -36.97
N THR A 285 -40.43 -1.42 -37.51
CA THR A 285 -41.59 -1.85 -36.73
C THR A 285 -41.38 -3.22 -36.09
N THR A 286 -42.19 -3.54 -35.08
CA THR A 286 -42.14 -4.83 -34.36
C THR A 286 -42.52 -6.03 -35.23
N ALA A 287 -43.10 -5.80 -36.42
CA ALA A 287 -43.29 -6.85 -37.42
C ALA A 287 -41.95 -7.48 -37.84
N GLY A 288 -40.84 -6.74 -37.71
CA GLY A 288 -39.48 -7.19 -37.98
C GLY A 288 -39.20 -7.43 -39.46
N ALA A 289 -38.06 -8.05 -39.76
CA ALA A 289 -37.73 -8.42 -41.13
C ALA A 289 -38.65 -9.52 -41.68
N ARG A 290 -38.94 -9.47 -42.97
CA ARG A 290 -39.50 -10.57 -43.75
C ARG A 290 -38.51 -11.00 -44.83
N SER A 291 -38.43 -12.30 -45.07
CA SER A 291 -37.61 -12.84 -46.15
C SER A 291 -38.30 -12.64 -47.48
N ILE A 292 -37.55 -12.20 -48.47
CA ILE A 292 -38.01 -12.11 -49.86
C ILE A 292 -38.00 -13.52 -50.45
N SER A 293 -39.08 -13.87 -51.16
CA SER A 293 -39.25 -15.21 -51.74
C SER A 293 -38.12 -15.54 -52.72
N SER A 294 -37.54 -16.74 -52.61
CA SER A 294 -36.41 -17.16 -53.45
C SER A 294 -36.78 -18.19 -54.52
N SER A 295 -38.01 -18.71 -54.55
CA SER A 295 -38.39 -19.73 -55.53
C SER A 295 -38.40 -19.14 -56.94
N GLY A 296 -37.55 -19.68 -57.82
CA GLY A 296 -37.51 -19.36 -59.25
C GLY A 296 -37.03 -17.95 -59.62
N ASN A 297 -36.29 -17.25 -58.74
CA ASN A 297 -35.86 -15.85 -58.92
C ASN A 297 -37.03 -14.85 -59.11
N SER A 298 -38.21 -15.08 -58.51
CA SER A 298 -39.39 -14.20 -58.67
C SER A 298 -39.83 -13.51 -57.38
N GLY A 299 -38.92 -13.31 -56.42
CA GLY A 299 -39.19 -12.53 -55.21
C GLY A 299 -39.32 -11.04 -55.49
N VAL A 300 -38.59 -10.55 -56.49
CA VAL A 300 -38.66 -9.19 -56.99
C VAL A 300 -38.82 -9.25 -58.51
N ASP A 301 -40.01 -8.93 -58.99
CA ASP A 301 -40.33 -8.82 -60.41
C ASP A 301 -41.54 -7.87 -60.55
N TRP A 302 -41.64 -7.18 -61.68
CA TRP A 302 -42.86 -6.44 -62.04
C TRP A 302 -43.90 -7.36 -62.70
N ARG A 303 -43.45 -8.49 -63.23
CA ARG A 303 -44.28 -9.53 -63.84
C ARG A 303 -44.84 -10.42 -62.74
N TRP A 304 -46.15 -10.34 -62.54
CA TRP A 304 -46.83 -11.23 -61.61
C TRP A 304 -47.16 -12.57 -62.28
N GLY A 305 -46.14 -13.43 -62.44
CA GLY A 305 -46.26 -14.71 -63.14
C GLY A 305 -45.85 -14.63 -64.63
N ALA A 306 -45.91 -15.77 -65.31
CA ALA A 306 -45.44 -15.89 -66.69
C ALA A 306 -46.28 -15.05 -67.68
N SER A 307 -45.62 -14.54 -68.72
CA SER A 307 -46.32 -13.94 -69.85
C SER A 307 -47.08 -15.01 -70.62
N VAL A 308 -48.32 -14.71 -70.99
CA VAL A 308 -49.20 -15.63 -71.72
C VAL A 308 -49.37 -15.14 -73.14
N ASN A 309 -49.11 -16.00 -74.12
CA ASN A 309 -49.32 -15.66 -75.52
C ASN A 309 -50.82 -15.52 -75.81
N ILE A 310 -51.17 -14.47 -76.54
CA ILE A 310 -52.51 -14.20 -77.05
C ILE A 310 -52.58 -14.82 -78.44
N SER A 311 -53.47 -15.80 -78.62
CA SER A 311 -53.73 -16.43 -79.91
C SER A 311 -54.67 -15.61 -80.78
N SER A 312 -55.53 -14.77 -80.17
CA SER A 312 -56.42 -13.88 -80.90
C SER A 312 -56.87 -12.68 -80.07
N LEU A 313 -56.79 -11.49 -80.65
CA LEU A 313 -57.54 -10.29 -80.25
C LEU A 313 -58.73 -10.13 -81.20
N ALA A 314 -59.94 -10.09 -80.65
CA ALA A 314 -61.17 -10.03 -81.45
C ALA A 314 -62.13 -8.93 -80.96
N LYS A 315 -62.76 -8.25 -81.92
CA LYS A 315 -63.93 -7.42 -81.66
C LYS A 315 -65.12 -8.33 -81.41
N VAL A 316 -65.79 -8.19 -80.28
CA VAL A 316 -67.03 -8.90 -80.01
C VAL A 316 -68.08 -7.98 -79.41
N THR A 317 -69.33 -8.28 -79.70
CA THR A 317 -70.49 -7.63 -79.11
C THR A 317 -71.08 -8.60 -78.09
N VAL A 318 -71.22 -8.16 -76.84
CA VAL A 318 -71.72 -9.00 -75.75
C VAL A 318 -73.01 -8.42 -75.17
N GLY A 319 -73.95 -9.31 -74.80
CA GLY A 319 -75.30 -8.97 -74.34
C GLY A 319 -76.39 -9.44 -75.32
N THR A 320 -77.65 -9.33 -74.91
CA THR A 320 -78.82 -9.68 -75.74
C THR A 320 -79.69 -8.43 -75.96
N GLY A 321 -80.26 -8.29 -77.16
CA GLY A 321 -81.15 -7.17 -77.51
C GLY A 321 -80.48 -5.79 -77.41
N SER A 322 -81.17 -4.83 -76.79
CA SER A 322 -80.72 -3.43 -76.63
C SER A 322 -79.57 -3.22 -75.62
N SER A 323 -79.15 -4.27 -74.90
CA SER A 323 -78.03 -4.24 -73.93
C SER A 323 -76.68 -4.68 -74.52
N GLN A 324 -76.56 -4.70 -75.86
CA GLN A 324 -75.34 -5.08 -76.57
C GLN A 324 -74.25 -4.03 -76.39
N THR A 325 -73.06 -4.46 -75.96
CA THR A 325 -71.88 -3.59 -75.80
C THR A 325 -70.68 -4.15 -76.56
N ASN A 326 -69.93 -3.25 -77.21
CA ASN A 326 -68.73 -3.59 -77.96
C ASN A 326 -67.53 -3.69 -77.04
N ARG A 327 -66.81 -4.82 -77.09
CA ARG A 327 -65.63 -5.10 -76.25
C ARG A 327 -64.50 -5.72 -77.07
N ILE A 328 -63.28 -5.61 -76.57
CA ILE A 328 -62.14 -6.39 -77.08
C ILE A 328 -62.05 -7.66 -76.26
N ARG A 329 -62.24 -8.82 -76.91
CA ARG A 329 -61.99 -10.14 -76.31
C ARG A 329 -60.55 -10.55 -76.60
N VAL A 330 -59.85 -10.92 -75.53
CA VAL A 330 -58.53 -11.54 -75.58
C VAL A 330 -58.70 -13.04 -75.45
N THR A 331 -58.16 -13.80 -76.39
CA THR A 331 -58.07 -15.27 -76.32
C THR A 331 -56.61 -15.67 -76.19
N THR A 332 -56.26 -16.36 -75.11
CA THR A 332 -54.90 -16.83 -74.84
C THR A 332 -54.64 -18.24 -75.39
N SER A 333 -53.36 -18.55 -75.64
CA SER A 333 -52.89 -19.84 -76.16
C SER A 333 -52.85 -20.96 -75.10
N SER A 334 -52.89 -20.61 -73.82
CA SER A 334 -53.01 -21.49 -72.66
C SER A 334 -53.99 -20.91 -71.65
N ASP A 335 -54.33 -21.65 -70.59
CA ASP A 335 -54.94 -21.05 -69.41
C ASP A 335 -54.08 -19.86 -68.95
N HIS A 336 -54.72 -18.70 -68.76
CA HIS A 336 -54.03 -17.49 -68.36
C HIS A 336 -53.98 -17.29 -66.84
N GLY A 337 -54.84 -17.98 -66.07
CA GLY A 337 -54.84 -17.90 -64.60
C GLY A 337 -55.09 -16.48 -64.04
N TYR A 338 -55.78 -15.64 -64.80
CA TYR A 338 -56.11 -14.27 -64.40
C TYR A 338 -57.47 -14.22 -63.71
N SER A 339 -57.71 -13.19 -62.91
CA SER A 339 -58.99 -12.95 -62.23
C SER A 339 -59.54 -11.58 -62.62
N ASN A 340 -60.87 -11.41 -62.50
CA ASN A 340 -61.51 -10.12 -62.75
C ASN A 340 -60.87 -9.02 -61.90
N GLY A 341 -60.62 -7.85 -62.50
CA GLY A 341 -60.01 -6.70 -61.87
C GLY A 341 -58.47 -6.67 -61.86
N GLN A 342 -57.80 -7.78 -62.19
CA GLN A 342 -56.32 -7.82 -62.26
C GLN A 342 -55.78 -6.99 -63.42
N PHE A 343 -54.56 -6.49 -63.27
CA PHE A 343 -53.91 -5.67 -64.30
C PHE A 343 -53.11 -6.51 -65.28
N VAL A 344 -53.25 -6.21 -66.58
CA VAL A 344 -52.49 -6.86 -67.65
C VAL A 344 -51.93 -5.82 -68.61
N ARG A 345 -50.68 -6.02 -69.01
CA ARG A 345 -49.99 -5.23 -70.03
C ARG A 345 -49.93 -6.02 -71.33
N ILE A 346 -50.34 -5.40 -72.43
CA ILE A 346 -50.33 -6.02 -73.76
C ILE A 346 -49.09 -5.56 -74.53
N THR A 347 -48.42 -6.50 -75.20
CA THR A 347 -47.26 -6.23 -76.06
C THR A 347 -47.33 -7.08 -77.33
N GLY A 348 -46.69 -6.63 -78.42
CA GLY A 348 -46.63 -7.38 -79.68
C GLY A 348 -47.94 -7.44 -80.49
N ALA A 349 -48.97 -6.66 -80.13
CA ALA A 349 -50.19 -6.54 -80.92
C ALA A 349 -49.91 -5.81 -82.25
N GLY A 350 -50.24 -6.46 -83.36
CA GLY A 350 -50.14 -5.94 -84.72
C GLY A 350 -51.47 -5.48 -85.29
N GLY A 351 -51.44 -5.06 -86.56
CA GLY A 351 -52.62 -4.63 -87.31
C GLY A 351 -53.35 -3.47 -86.64
N SER A 352 -54.68 -3.56 -86.55
CA SER A 352 -55.52 -2.50 -85.96
C SER A 352 -55.42 -2.38 -84.42
N TYR A 353 -54.70 -3.29 -83.76
CA TYR A 353 -54.60 -3.35 -82.28
C TYR A 353 -53.28 -2.77 -81.73
N THR A 354 -52.44 -2.15 -82.56
CA THR A 354 -51.13 -1.60 -82.15
C THR A 354 -51.23 -0.58 -81.01
N ALA A 355 -52.34 0.15 -80.91
CA ALA A 355 -52.62 1.10 -79.84
C ALA A 355 -52.77 0.45 -78.44
N LEU A 356 -52.86 -0.88 -78.36
CA LEU A 356 -52.84 -1.61 -77.10
C LEU A 356 -51.42 -1.85 -76.57
N ASN A 357 -50.41 -1.76 -77.42
CA ASN A 357 -49.05 -2.08 -77.02
C ASN A 357 -48.53 -1.14 -75.94
N ASN A 358 -47.84 -1.73 -74.96
CA ASN A 358 -47.19 -1.06 -73.83
C ASN A 358 -48.13 -0.34 -72.86
N ARG A 359 -49.46 -0.42 -73.05
CA ARG A 359 -50.48 0.08 -72.11
C ARG A 359 -50.92 -1.02 -71.13
N VAL A 360 -51.36 -0.57 -69.96
CA VAL A 360 -51.92 -1.42 -68.90
C VAL A 360 -53.44 -1.35 -68.96
N PHE A 361 -54.09 -2.49 -68.76
CA PHE A 361 -55.53 -2.66 -68.79
C PHE A 361 -55.99 -3.50 -67.61
N ARG A 362 -57.28 -3.45 -67.27
CA ARG A 362 -57.89 -4.39 -66.33
C ARG A 362 -58.52 -5.56 -67.05
N VAL A 363 -58.36 -6.74 -66.47
CA VAL A 363 -59.07 -7.97 -66.85
C VAL A 363 -60.53 -7.80 -66.44
N GLY A 364 -61.42 -7.73 -67.42
CA GLY A 364 -62.86 -7.65 -67.21
C GLY A 364 -63.53 -8.99 -67.49
N TYR A 365 -64.32 -9.48 -66.55
CA TYR A 365 -65.22 -10.62 -66.72
C TYR A 365 -66.67 -10.17 -66.83
N ASN A 366 -67.41 -10.76 -67.78
CA ASN A 366 -68.84 -10.54 -67.93
C ASN A 366 -69.59 -11.71 -67.30
N THR A 367 -70.42 -11.50 -66.28
CA THR A 367 -71.13 -12.60 -65.59
C THR A 367 -72.42 -13.04 -66.30
N SER A 368 -72.80 -12.40 -67.43
CA SER A 368 -74.14 -12.55 -68.03
C SER A 368 -74.15 -12.99 -69.50
N SER A 369 -73.08 -13.59 -70.04
CA SER A 369 -73.04 -14.08 -71.44
C SER A 369 -72.63 -15.57 -71.55
N PRO A 370 -73.23 -16.36 -72.45
CA PRO A 370 -72.87 -17.78 -72.61
C PRO A 370 -71.43 -18.01 -73.11
N ASP A 371 -70.84 -17.01 -73.79
CA ASP A 371 -69.46 -17.04 -74.32
C ASP A 371 -68.46 -16.32 -73.40
N SER A 372 -68.88 -15.89 -72.21
CA SER A 372 -68.09 -15.00 -71.37
C SER A 372 -67.30 -15.71 -70.27
N ASN A 373 -65.99 -15.54 -70.39
CA ASN A 373 -64.93 -15.88 -69.44
C ASN A 373 -64.72 -17.38 -69.28
N THR A 374 -63.80 -17.88 -70.08
CA THR A 374 -63.18 -19.18 -69.86
C THR A 374 -61.82 -18.95 -69.18
N VAL A 375 -61.16 -20.02 -68.77
CA VAL A 375 -59.73 -20.00 -68.37
C VAL A 375 -58.79 -19.41 -69.44
N ARG A 376 -59.28 -19.20 -70.68
CA ARG A 376 -58.51 -18.71 -71.83
C ARG A 376 -59.05 -17.41 -72.43
N THR A 377 -60.14 -16.86 -71.91
CA THR A 377 -60.78 -15.69 -72.51
C THR A 377 -61.14 -14.64 -71.48
N TYR A 378 -60.77 -13.40 -71.77
CA TYR A 378 -61.12 -12.25 -70.94
C TYR A 378 -61.34 -10.99 -71.79
N TYR A 379 -61.89 -9.93 -71.20
CA TYR A 379 -62.14 -8.65 -71.88
C TYR A 379 -61.25 -7.55 -71.32
N LEU A 380 -60.93 -6.54 -72.15
CA LEU A 380 -60.12 -5.39 -71.69
C LEU A 380 -61.00 -4.25 -71.17
N ARG A 381 -60.71 -3.77 -69.97
CA ARG A 381 -61.16 -2.48 -69.41
C ARG A 381 -60.00 -1.52 -69.26
N GLU A 382 -60.30 -0.23 -69.22
CA GLU A 382 -59.30 0.79 -68.89
C GLU A 382 -58.75 0.56 -67.46
N ALA A 383 -57.51 0.96 -67.22
CA ALA A 383 -56.80 0.64 -65.97
C ALA A 383 -57.44 1.26 -64.71
N ASP A 384 -58.17 2.35 -64.84
CA ASP A 384 -58.94 2.99 -63.77
C ASP A 384 -60.34 2.36 -63.58
N ASP A 385 -60.66 1.32 -64.34
CA ASP A 385 -61.98 0.67 -64.40
C ASP A 385 -63.11 1.57 -64.93
N SER A 386 -62.81 2.75 -65.49
CA SER A 386 -63.82 3.73 -65.91
C SER A 386 -64.72 3.24 -67.05
N ALA A 387 -64.16 2.48 -68.00
CA ALA A 387 -64.87 2.02 -69.19
C ALA A 387 -64.28 0.72 -69.78
N TRP A 388 -65.01 0.12 -70.71
CA TRP A 388 -64.49 -0.92 -71.60
C TRP A 388 -63.59 -0.29 -72.66
N VAL A 389 -62.48 -0.96 -73.01
CA VAL A 389 -61.56 -0.43 -74.03
C VAL A 389 -62.26 -0.39 -75.40
N PRO A 390 -62.30 0.77 -76.08
CA PRO A 390 -62.96 0.90 -77.38
C PRO A 390 -62.32 -0.02 -78.44
N GLN A 391 -63.16 -0.62 -79.28
CA GLN A 391 -62.67 -1.42 -80.41
C GLN A 391 -62.00 -0.52 -81.46
N PRO A 392 -60.88 -0.94 -82.08
CA PRO A 392 -60.24 -0.16 -83.14
C PRO A 392 -61.10 -0.12 -84.41
N SER A 393 -60.81 0.78 -85.35
CA SER A 393 -61.59 0.93 -86.58
C SER A 393 -61.37 -0.17 -87.64
N GLY A 394 -60.17 -0.78 -87.75
CA GLY A 394 -59.86 -1.83 -88.75
C GLY A 394 -60.05 -3.29 -88.29
N SER A 395 -59.91 -4.29 -89.19
CA SER A 395 -60.39 -5.69 -89.01
C SER A 395 -59.31 -6.77 -89.18
N THR A 396 -58.32 -6.83 -88.29
CA THR A 396 -57.30 -7.91 -88.31
C THR A 396 -57.22 -8.58 -86.95
N SER A 397 -57.42 -9.90 -86.88
CA SER A 397 -56.99 -10.68 -85.72
C SER A 397 -55.47 -10.53 -85.56
N SER A 398 -55.02 -10.36 -84.32
CA SER A 398 -53.59 -10.24 -84.01
C SER A 398 -53.23 -11.24 -82.93
N SER A 399 -52.05 -11.84 -83.05
CA SER A 399 -51.34 -12.41 -81.91
C SER A 399 -50.68 -11.30 -81.10
N ALA A 400 -50.46 -11.53 -79.82
CA ALA A 400 -49.82 -10.59 -78.89
C ALA A 400 -49.32 -11.39 -77.67
N ALA A 401 -48.78 -10.70 -76.67
CA ALA A 401 -48.49 -11.27 -75.36
C ALA A 401 -49.17 -10.44 -74.26
N SER A 402 -49.73 -11.13 -73.27
CA SER A 402 -50.35 -10.56 -72.09
C SER A 402 -49.48 -10.84 -70.88
N GLN A 403 -49.02 -9.81 -70.19
CA GLN A 403 -48.26 -9.92 -68.95
C GLN A 403 -49.07 -9.37 -67.78
N ARG A 404 -49.33 -10.17 -66.75
CA ARG A 404 -49.97 -9.67 -65.52
C ARG A 404 -49.02 -8.77 -64.73
N CYS A 405 -49.57 -7.67 -64.23
CA CYS A 405 -48.89 -6.69 -63.38
C CYS A 405 -49.45 -6.70 -61.96
N TYR A 406 -48.64 -6.27 -60.99
CA TYR A 406 -49.04 -6.17 -59.59
C TYR A 406 -50.01 -5.01 -59.33
N ASP A 407 -49.81 -3.86 -59.99
CA ASP A 407 -50.66 -2.67 -59.87
C ASP A 407 -50.94 -2.02 -61.24
N SER A 408 -51.70 -0.92 -61.24
CA SER A 408 -52.12 -0.19 -62.44
C SER A 408 -50.97 0.47 -63.21
N ALA A 409 -49.81 0.68 -62.56
CA ALA A 409 -48.62 1.25 -63.16
C ALA A 409 -47.58 0.19 -63.57
N CYS A 410 -47.84 -1.10 -63.29
CA CYS A 410 -46.87 -2.18 -63.40
C CYS A 410 -45.56 -1.86 -62.66
N ASN A 411 -45.67 -1.30 -61.46
CA ASN A 411 -44.50 -1.10 -60.61
C ASN A 411 -43.86 -2.44 -60.22
N ILE A 412 -42.59 -2.41 -59.83
CA ILE A 412 -41.90 -3.59 -59.31
C ILE A 412 -42.62 -4.09 -58.06
N GLY A 413 -42.99 -5.38 -58.06
CA GLY A 413 -43.52 -6.09 -56.91
C GLY A 413 -42.41 -6.78 -56.12
N VAL A 414 -42.53 -6.74 -54.79
CA VAL A 414 -41.68 -7.48 -53.85
C VAL A 414 -42.57 -8.48 -53.11
N LYS A 415 -42.32 -9.77 -53.34
CA LYS A 415 -43.02 -10.88 -52.73
C LYS A 415 -42.21 -11.47 -51.58
N THR A 416 -42.82 -11.57 -50.41
CA THR A 416 -42.23 -12.14 -49.21
C THR A 416 -42.74 -13.55 -48.92
N THR A 417 -42.02 -14.28 -48.07
CA THR A 417 -42.40 -15.63 -47.63
C THR A 417 -43.61 -15.63 -46.69
N ALA A 418 -43.87 -14.52 -46.02
CA ALA A 418 -45.02 -14.31 -45.14
C ALA A 418 -45.58 -12.88 -45.30
N ALA A 419 -46.85 -12.68 -44.97
CA ALA A 419 -47.48 -11.37 -45.02
C ALA A 419 -46.76 -10.36 -44.10
N PHE A 420 -46.68 -9.12 -44.55
CA PHE A 420 -46.41 -7.98 -43.67
C PHE A 420 -47.70 -7.56 -42.98
N THR A 421 -47.80 -7.84 -41.70
CA THR A 421 -48.92 -7.37 -40.87
C THR A 421 -48.72 -5.88 -40.56
N GLY A 422 -49.63 -5.03 -41.03
CA GLY A 422 -49.62 -3.59 -40.75
C GLY A 422 -49.11 -2.70 -41.88
N LEU A 423 -48.36 -3.24 -42.84
CA LEU A 423 -47.85 -2.48 -43.99
C LEU A 423 -49.00 -1.98 -44.88
N ALA A 424 -48.91 -0.72 -45.29
CA ALA A 424 -49.87 -0.02 -46.12
C ALA A 424 -49.20 0.82 -47.21
N ALA A 425 -50.01 1.35 -48.14
CA ALA A 425 -49.54 2.31 -49.13
C ALA A 425 -49.07 3.60 -48.44
N GLY A 426 -47.91 4.10 -48.84
CA GLY A 426 -47.26 5.29 -48.26
C GLY A 426 -46.17 4.98 -47.23
N ASP A 427 -46.13 3.76 -46.68
CA ASP A 427 -45.11 3.33 -45.72
C ASP A 427 -43.74 3.20 -46.37
N PHE A 428 -42.69 3.19 -45.55
CA PHE A 428 -41.31 3.09 -46.00
C PHE A 428 -40.72 1.72 -45.67
N VAL A 429 -40.01 1.12 -46.62
CA VAL A 429 -39.35 -0.16 -46.44
C VAL A 429 -37.87 -0.08 -46.78
N ASN A 430 -37.07 -0.87 -46.06
CA ASN A 430 -35.67 -1.10 -46.33
C ASN A 430 -35.46 -2.53 -46.83
N ILE A 431 -34.97 -2.66 -48.06
CA ILE A 431 -34.70 -3.90 -48.77
C ILE A 431 -33.18 -4.10 -48.83
N THR A 432 -32.69 -5.28 -48.43
CA THR A 432 -31.26 -5.62 -48.46
C THR A 432 -31.01 -7.07 -48.84
N GLY A 433 -29.82 -7.36 -49.37
CA GLY A 433 -29.37 -8.73 -49.63
C GLY A 433 -30.08 -9.41 -50.81
N THR A 434 -30.81 -8.67 -51.65
CA THR A 434 -31.34 -9.20 -52.90
C THR A 434 -30.19 -9.41 -53.90
N SER A 435 -30.24 -10.53 -54.62
CA SER A 435 -29.27 -10.86 -55.67
C SER A 435 -29.97 -10.96 -57.03
N GLY A 436 -29.31 -10.51 -58.10
CA GLY A 436 -29.86 -10.49 -59.47
C GLY A 436 -30.47 -9.14 -59.91
N PHE A 437 -30.82 -8.26 -58.98
CA PHE A 437 -31.25 -6.88 -59.26
C PHE A 437 -30.81 -5.93 -58.14
N ASN A 438 -29.53 -5.59 -58.11
CA ASN A 438 -28.92 -4.90 -56.97
C ASN A 438 -29.45 -3.47 -56.74
N ALA A 439 -30.06 -2.84 -57.75
CA ALA A 439 -30.57 -1.47 -57.67
C ALA A 439 -31.72 -1.30 -56.64
N ILE A 440 -32.41 -2.39 -56.30
CA ILE A 440 -33.47 -2.38 -55.27
C ILE A 440 -32.90 -2.45 -53.84
N ASN A 441 -31.63 -2.82 -53.67
CA ASN A 441 -31.04 -2.83 -52.33
C ASN A 441 -30.84 -1.39 -51.86
N ASN A 442 -31.44 -1.05 -50.72
CA ASN A 442 -31.28 0.25 -50.11
C ASN A 442 -29.85 0.46 -49.60
N SER A 443 -29.31 1.65 -49.85
CA SER A 443 -28.11 2.17 -49.20
C SER A 443 -28.41 2.59 -47.75
N ASN A 444 -27.40 3.13 -47.06
CA ASN A 444 -27.57 3.59 -45.67
C ASN A 444 -28.60 4.71 -45.50
N THR A 445 -28.82 5.55 -46.51
CA THR A 445 -29.70 6.75 -46.41
C THR A 445 -30.96 6.67 -47.27
N THR A 446 -31.16 5.60 -48.02
CA THR A 446 -32.29 5.45 -48.94
C THR A 446 -33.31 4.46 -48.41
N THR A 447 -34.58 4.70 -48.66
CA THR A 447 -35.70 3.79 -48.41
C THR A 447 -36.60 3.74 -49.64
N TRP A 448 -37.47 2.74 -49.72
CA TRP A 448 -38.52 2.69 -50.73
C TRP A 448 -39.87 2.99 -50.11
N GLN A 449 -40.70 3.76 -50.82
CA GLN A 449 -42.08 3.99 -50.42
C GLN A 449 -42.99 2.94 -51.06
N VAL A 450 -43.88 2.34 -50.27
CA VAL A 450 -44.86 1.36 -50.75
C VAL A 450 -45.94 2.07 -51.57
N ALA A 451 -46.17 1.62 -52.80
CA ALA A 451 -47.26 2.10 -53.65
C ALA A 451 -48.59 1.42 -53.33
N GLU A 452 -48.58 0.09 -53.30
CA GLU A 452 -49.77 -0.71 -53.03
C GLU A 452 -49.37 -2.01 -52.32
N VAL A 453 -50.21 -2.48 -51.38
CA VAL A 453 -50.08 -3.80 -50.76
C VAL A 453 -51.07 -4.75 -51.43
N VAL A 454 -50.54 -5.79 -52.08
CA VAL A 454 -51.32 -6.69 -52.92
C VAL A 454 -51.96 -7.78 -52.07
N SER A 455 -53.28 -7.69 -51.91
CA SER A 455 -54.06 -8.58 -51.06
C SER A 455 -53.92 -10.06 -51.46
N GLY A 456 -53.70 -10.94 -50.49
CA GLY A 456 -53.76 -12.40 -50.67
C GLY A 456 -52.53 -13.06 -51.27
N VAL A 457 -51.44 -12.32 -51.56
CA VAL A 457 -50.23 -12.90 -52.20
C VAL A 457 -48.90 -12.51 -51.56
N ASN A 458 -48.91 -11.99 -50.33
CA ASN A 458 -47.72 -11.57 -49.57
C ASN A 458 -46.78 -10.69 -50.41
N ALA A 459 -47.32 -9.70 -51.13
CA ALA A 459 -46.54 -8.82 -51.98
C ALA A 459 -46.97 -7.36 -51.84
N PHE A 460 -46.05 -6.45 -52.12
CA PHE A 460 -46.32 -5.02 -52.24
C PHE A 460 -45.55 -4.45 -53.44
N THR A 461 -45.95 -3.29 -53.95
CA THR A 461 -45.24 -2.61 -55.03
C THR A 461 -44.49 -1.37 -54.54
N ILE A 462 -43.43 -0.99 -55.24
CA ILE A 462 -42.63 0.21 -54.92
C ILE A 462 -43.12 1.41 -55.73
N SER A 463 -43.37 2.52 -55.05
CA SER A 463 -43.83 3.78 -55.67
C SER A 463 -42.83 4.32 -56.68
N ASN A 464 -43.34 4.74 -57.84
CA ASN A 464 -42.57 5.34 -58.94
C ASN A 464 -41.48 4.44 -59.55
N TRP A 465 -41.57 3.13 -59.36
CA TRP A 465 -40.61 2.16 -59.90
C TRP A 465 -41.22 1.36 -61.04
N ASN A 466 -41.29 1.99 -62.23
CA ASN A 466 -41.86 1.43 -63.45
C ASN A 466 -41.07 0.18 -63.91
N GLY A 467 -41.62 -1.00 -63.64
CA GLY A 467 -41.00 -2.29 -63.95
C GLY A 467 -40.59 -2.49 -65.41
N PRO A 468 -41.49 -2.25 -66.38
CA PRO A 468 -41.18 -2.24 -67.81
C PRO A 468 -39.89 -1.52 -68.25
N SER A 469 -39.53 -0.43 -67.58
CA SER A 469 -38.34 0.35 -67.91
C SER A 469 -37.02 -0.33 -67.55
N GLN A 470 -37.08 -1.37 -66.71
CA GLN A 470 -35.94 -2.08 -66.15
C GLN A 470 -35.69 -3.45 -66.81
N GLY A 471 -36.55 -3.88 -67.75
CA GLY A 471 -36.41 -5.13 -68.50
C GLY A 471 -36.81 -6.40 -67.74
N SER A 472 -36.18 -7.53 -68.09
CA SER A 472 -36.37 -8.81 -67.41
C SER A 472 -35.65 -8.79 -66.06
N MET A 473 -36.43 -8.65 -64.99
CA MET A 473 -35.91 -8.70 -63.62
C MET A 473 -36.27 -10.04 -63.01
N SER A 474 -35.28 -10.65 -62.36
CA SER A 474 -35.48 -11.92 -61.67
C SER A 474 -34.52 -11.94 -60.49
N ALA A 475 -34.93 -11.28 -59.41
CA ALA A 475 -34.20 -11.28 -58.16
C ALA A 475 -34.97 -12.03 -57.07
N GLY A 476 -34.23 -12.73 -56.23
CA GLY A 476 -34.76 -13.55 -55.15
C GLY A 476 -33.82 -13.58 -53.97
N GLY A 477 -34.35 -13.96 -52.82
CA GLY A 477 -33.64 -13.86 -51.54
C GLY A 477 -33.49 -12.41 -51.06
N GLY A 478 -32.88 -12.25 -49.89
CA GLY A 478 -32.80 -10.97 -49.19
C GLY A 478 -33.90 -10.77 -48.15
N THR A 479 -33.87 -9.59 -47.54
CA THR A 479 -34.77 -9.20 -46.44
C THR A 479 -35.38 -7.84 -46.73
N VAL A 480 -36.61 -7.67 -46.27
CA VAL A 480 -37.31 -6.40 -46.28
C VAL A 480 -37.80 -6.10 -44.88
N SER A 481 -37.72 -4.84 -44.45
CA SER A 481 -38.20 -4.37 -43.15
C SER A 481 -38.96 -3.06 -43.32
N GLU A 482 -40.09 -2.92 -42.65
CA GLU A 482 -40.82 -1.66 -42.59
C GLU A 482 -40.13 -0.70 -41.62
N CYS A 483 -39.82 0.50 -42.08
CA CYS A 483 -39.16 1.53 -41.29
C CYS A 483 -40.19 2.40 -40.57
N LEU A 484 -39.88 2.75 -39.32
CA LEU A 484 -40.75 3.61 -38.50
C LEU A 484 -40.85 5.04 -39.05
N VAL A 485 -39.84 5.47 -39.81
CA VAL A 485 -39.74 6.78 -40.45
C VAL A 485 -39.03 6.67 -41.80
N SER A 486 -39.15 7.72 -42.61
CA SER A 486 -38.74 7.72 -44.02
C SER A 486 -37.26 7.47 -44.28
N ASP A 487 -36.37 7.65 -43.31
CA ASP A 487 -34.93 7.44 -43.43
C ASP A 487 -34.40 6.25 -42.58
N CYS A 488 -35.31 5.49 -41.94
CA CYS A 488 -34.97 4.39 -41.02
C CYS A 488 -33.94 4.77 -39.93
N ARG A 489 -33.89 6.03 -39.50
CA ARG A 489 -33.12 6.41 -38.30
C ARG A 489 -33.74 5.76 -37.05
N TYR A 490 -32.92 5.55 -36.02
CA TYR A 490 -33.39 4.91 -34.79
C TYR A 490 -34.25 5.89 -34.00
N ARG A 491 -35.55 5.60 -33.93
CA ARG A 491 -36.56 6.39 -33.25
C ARG A 491 -36.76 5.86 -31.84
N VAL A 492 -36.93 6.76 -30.88
CA VAL A 492 -37.34 6.44 -29.51
C VAL A 492 -38.58 7.26 -29.19
N THR A 493 -39.63 6.57 -28.74
CA THR A 493 -40.90 7.16 -28.33
C THR A 493 -41.08 7.00 -26.84
N THR A 494 -41.34 8.10 -26.14
CA THR A 494 -41.46 8.15 -24.68
C THR A 494 -42.91 8.11 -24.19
N GLY A 495 -43.12 7.53 -23.00
CA GLY A 495 -44.42 7.33 -22.37
C GLY A 495 -44.99 5.95 -22.66
N THR A 496 -46.25 5.91 -23.07
CA THR A 496 -46.91 4.72 -23.64
C THR A 496 -47.48 5.08 -25.01
N LEU A 497 -47.76 4.09 -25.87
CA LEU A 497 -48.38 4.38 -27.18
C LEU A 497 -49.77 5.04 -27.04
N ALA A 498 -50.50 4.76 -25.96
CA ALA A 498 -51.79 5.37 -25.65
C ALA A 498 -51.67 6.76 -25.01
N VAL A 499 -50.62 6.98 -24.21
CA VAL A 499 -50.35 8.24 -23.50
C VAL A 499 -48.89 8.62 -23.72
N PRO A 500 -48.58 9.32 -24.84
CA PRO A 500 -47.24 9.80 -25.10
C PRO A 500 -46.83 10.83 -24.06
N VAL A 501 -45.57 10.76 -23.61
CA VAL A 501 -45.01 11.69 -22.63
C VAL A 501 -43.99 12.56 -23.34
N ASN A 502 -44.16 13.89 -23.26
CA ASN A 502 -43.15 14.81 -23.77
C ASN A 502 -41.88 14.69 -22.92
N HIS A 503 -40.76 14.42 -23.56
CA HIS A 503 -39.50 14.16 -22.88
C HIS A 503 -38.72 15.43 -22.51
N GLY A 504 -39.02 16.58 -23.12
CA GLY A 504 -38.34 17.86 -22.85
C GLY A 504 -36.90 17.98 -23.38
N PHE A 505 -36.25 16.88 -23.75
CA PHE A 505 -34.90 16.85 -24.35
C PHE A 505 -34.71 17.77 -25.58
N THR A 506 -33.51 18.29 -25.71
CA THR A 506 -33.00 19.15 -26.77
C THR A 506 -31.79 18.50 -27.48
N THR A 507 -31.30 19.09 -28.58
CA THR A 507 -30.14 18.56 -29.32
C THR A 507 -28.80 18.71 -28.60
N THR A 508 -28.75 19.44 -27.49
CA THR A 508 -27.54 19.56 -26.66
C THR A 508 -27.42 18.45 -25.62
N ASP A 509 -28.52 17.73 -25.38
CA ASP A 509 -28.63 16.85 -24.24
C ASP A 509 -28.07 15.47 -24.56
N ASN A 510 -27.52 14.84 -23.53
CA ASN A 510 -27.09 13.45 -23.57
C ASN A 510 -28.04 12.64 -22.72
N VAL A 511 -28.57 11.54 -23.25
CA VAL A 511 -29.52 10.68 -22.54
C VAL A 511 -28.94 9.29 -22.33
N ALA A 512 -29.30 8.69 -21.22
CA ALA A 512 -29.13 7.26 -21.01
C ALA A 512 -30.41 6.52 -21.40
N ILE A 513 -30.27 5.30 -21.91
CA ILE A 513 -31.36 4.35 -22.14
C ILE A 513 -30.97 3.04 -21.47
N TRP A 514 -31.86 2.42 -20.67
CA TRP A 514 -31.56 1.18 -19.94
C TRP A 514 -32.82 0.32 -19.75
N ASN A 515 -32.68 -0.88 -19.20
CA ASN A 515 -33.78 -1.84 -18.97
C ASN A 515 -34.60 -2.17 -20.23
N MET A 516 -33.93 -2.23 -21.38
CA MET A 516 -34.54 -2.53 -22.66
C MET A 516 -34.26 -3.98 -23.06
N THR A 517 -35.24 -4.65 -23.66
CA THR A 517 -35.01 -5.97 -24.28
C THR A 517 -34.67 -5.74 -25.74
N GLU A 518 -33.49 -6.21 -26.15
CA GLU A 518 -32.98 -6.09 -27.52
C GLU A 518 -32.66 -7.47 -28.12
N SER A 519 -32.74 -7.58 -29.44
CA SER A 519 -32.39 -8.79 -30.20
C SER A 519 -31.57 -8.45 -31.45
N GLY A 520 -30.99 -9.48 -32.07
CA GLY A 520 -30.16 -9.33 -33.27
C GLY A 520 -28.74 -8.85 -32.98
N SER A 521 -28.03 -8.51 -34.05
CA SER A 521 -26.66 -7.98 -34.02
C SER A 521 -26.67 -6.46 -34.25
N GLY A 522 -25.62 -5.78 -33.80
CA GLY A 522 -25.49 -4.34 -33.92
C GLY A 522 -25.11 -3.65 -32.61
N THR A 523 -25.10 -2.33 -32.65
CA THR A 523 -24.88 -1.46 -31.50
C THR A 523 -26.12 -1.51 -30.61
N SER A 524 -25.94 -1.82 -29.33
CA SER A 524 -27.04 -1.73 -28.36
C SER A 524 -27.46 -0.26 -28.26
N ALA A 525 -28.76 0.00 -28.31
CA ALA A 525 -29.32 1.30 -27.96
C ALA A 525 -29.44 1.44 -26.43
N MET A 526 -29.33 0.35 -25.67
CA MET A 526 -29.02 0.45 -24.25
C MET A 526 -27.63 1.07 -24.06
N ASN A 527 -27.58 1.96 -23.10
CA ASN A 527 -26.36 2.62 -22.72
C ASN A 527 -25.43 1.61 -22.01
N ALA A 528 -24.21 1.44 -22.49
CA ALA A 528 -23.17 0.73 -21.72
C ALA A 528 -22.68 1.63 -20.57
N ILE A 529 -21.80 1.08 -19.71
CA ILE A 529 -21.16 1.88 -18.66
C ILE A 529 -20.33 3.00 -19.30
N ASN A 530 -20.46 4.23 -18.78
CA ASN A 530 -19.84 5.48 -19.27
C ASN A 530 -20.16 5.91 -20.71
N THR A 531 -21.15 5.31 -21.37
CA THR A 531 -21.61 5.82 -22.66
C THR A 531 -22.84 6.71 -22.45
N SER A 532 -23.26 7.42 -23.48
CA SER A 532 -24.56 8.11 -23.53
C SER A 532 -24.92 8.36 -24.98
N TRP A 533 -26.17 8.75 -25.22
CA TRP A 533 -26.63 9.10 -26.56
C TRP A 533 -26.94 10.58 -26.66
N LYS A 534 -26.28 11.25 -27.61
CA LYS A 534 -26.62 12.62 -27.97
C LYS A 534 -27.94 12.65 -28.73
N VAL A 535 -28.89 13.46 -28.26
CA VAL A 535 -30.24 13.53 -28.84
C VAL A 535 -30.24 14.20 -30.22
N SER A 536 -30.99 13.63 -31.17
CA SER A 536 -31.15 14.15 -32.54
C SER A 536 -32.62 14.38 -32.91
N SER A 537 -32.90 15.54 -33.54
CA SER A 537 -34.23 16.04 -33.94
C SER A 537 -35.37 15.73 -32.95
N PRO A 538 -35.27 16.16 -31.68
CA PRO A 538 -36.31 15.93 -30.68
C PRO A 538 -37.61 16.68 -31.04
N SER A 539 -38.76 16.04 -30.79
CA SER A 539 -40.09 16.61 -30.97
C SER A 539 -41.12 15.91 -30.09
N GLY A 540 -41.59 16.59 -29.04
CA GLY A 540 -42.64 16.08 -28.16
C GLY A 540 -42.22 14.78 -27.45
N SER A 541 -42.87 13.67 -27.79
CA SER A 541 -42.56 12.35 -27.24
C SER A 541 -41.56 11.54 -28.08
N VAL A 542 -40.98 12.13 -29.12
CA VAL A 542 -40.11 11.42 -30.06
C VAL A 542 -38.75 12.10 -30.15
N PHE A 543 -37.71 11.30 -29.97
CA PHE A 543 -36.35 11.69 -30.31
C PHE A 543 -35.64 10.55 -31.04
N TYR A 544 -34.40 10.80 -31.47
CA TYR A 544 -33.66 9.84 -32.26
C TYR A 544 -32.19 9.75 -31.85
N LEU A 545 -31.62 8.58 -32.06
CA LEU A 545 -30.20 8.32 -31.81
C LEU A 545 -29.35 8.76 -33.01
N PRO A 546 -28.07 9.11 -32.80
CA PRO A 546 -27.19 9.55 -33.87
C PRO A 546 -26.79 8.40 -34.81
N GLY A 547 -26.38 8.73 -36.03
CA GLY A 547 -25.87 7.76 -37.00
C GLY A 547 -26.97 6.98 -37.74
N ASN A 548 -26.58 5.86 -38.35
CA ASN A 548 -27.48 5.02 -39.15
C ASN A 548 -28.30 4.09 -38.24
N GLY A 549 -29.62 4.28 -38.20
CA GLY A 549 -30.51 3.51 -37.35
C GLY A 549 -30.43 1.99 -37.55
N LYS A 550 -30.10 1.55 -38.77
CA LYS A 550 -29.93 0.14 -39.15
C LYS A 550 -28.74 -0.56 -38.48
N ASN A 551 -27.83 0.19 -37.87
CA ASN A 551 -26.70 -0.37 -37.13
C ASN A 551 -27.06 -0.74 -35.69
N TYR A 552 -28.24 -0.33 -35.21
CA TYR A 552 -28.70 -0.64 -33.87
C TYR A 552 -29.44 -1.97 -33.84
N ARG A 553 -29.40 -2.60 -32.66
CA ARG A 553 -30.16 -3.82 -32.38
C ARG A 553 -31.66 -3.56 -32.42
N ASP A 554 -32.42 -4.62 -32.66
CA ASP A 554 -33.87 -4.53 -32.67
C ASP A 554 -34.41 -4.47 -31.25
N TRP A 555 -35.27 -3.50 -31.01
CA TRP A 555 -36.05 -3.42 -29.78
C TRP A 555 -37.16 -4.48 -29.77
N ALA A 556 -37.41 -5.06 -28.61
CA ALA A 556 -38.55 -5.95 -28.38
C ALA A 556 -39.54 -5.38 -27.37
N SER A 557 -39.05 -4.89 -26.23
CA SER A 557 -39.90 -4.35 -25.16
C SER A 557 -39.09 -3.57 -24.11
N GLY A 558 -39.81 -2.85 -23.25
CA GLY A 558 -39.22 -2.12 -22.13
C GLY A 558 -38.35 -0.96 -22.56
N GLY A 559 -37.53 -0.48 -21.63
CA GLY A 559 -36.70 0.70 -21.81
C GLY A 559 -37.16 1.85 -20.93
N MET A 560 -36.18 2.51 -20.33
CA MET A 560 -36.33 3.78 -19.63
C MET A 560 -35.27 4.73 -20.17
N THR A 561 -35.55 6.03 -20.13
CA THR A 561 -34.60 7.06 -20.51
C THR A 561 -34.66 8.27 -19.58
N ALA A 562 -33.52 8.95 -19.42
CA ALA A 562 -33.39 10.20 -18.69
C ALA A 562 -32.19 10.99 -19.19
N GLU A 563 -32.20 12.29 -18.93
CA GLU A 563 -31.11 13.20 -19.25
C GLU A 563 -29.95 13.02 -18.27
N CYS A 564 -28.75 12.85 -18.80
CA CYS A 564 -27.53 12.74 -18.02
C CYS A 564 -26.99 14.10 -17.64
N GLN A 565 -26.58 14.25 -16.37
CA GLN A 565 -25.95 15.48 -15.91
C GLN A 565 -24.60 15.73 -16.60
N LEU A 566 -23.88 14.66 -16.92
CA LEU A 566 -22.62 14.68 -17.65
C LEU A 566 -22.78 13.93 -18.97
N ALA A 567 -21.98 14.28 -19.98
CA ALA A 567 -21.98 13.58 -21.27
C ALA A 567 -21.62 12.08 -21.15
N THR A 568 -20.97 11.64 -20.07
CA THR A 568 -20.65 10.23 -19.82
C THR A 568 -21.70 9.51 -18.97
N CYS A 569 -22.67 10.22 -18.40
CA CYS A 569 -23.61 9.72 -17.38
C CYS A 569 -22.93 9.15 -16.11
N ASN A 570 -21.66 9.48 -15.87
CA ASN A 570 -20.97 9.14 -14.64
C ASN A 570 -21.67 9.81 -13.45
N ALA A 571 -21.79 9.06 -12.36
CA ALA A 571 -22.29 9.57 -11.10
C ALA A 571 -21.28 10.54 -10.47
N ARG A 572 -21.83 11.64 -9.97
CA ARG A 572 -21.17 12.63 -9.13
C ARG A 572 -21.63 12.43 -7.70
N VAL A 573 -20.69 12.42 -6.76
CA VAL A 573 -20.98 12.33 -5.32
C VAL A 573 -20.44 13.55 -4.60
N THR A 574 -21.23 14.13 -3.70
CA THR A 574 -20.85 15.30 -2.92
C THR A 574 -20.32 14.86 -1.57
N VAL A 575 -19.04 15.15 -1.30
CA VAL A 575 -18.30 14.82 -0.08
C VAL A 575 -17.53 16.05 0.37
N VAL A 576 -17.95 16.64 1.50
CA VAL A 576 -17.31 17.83 2.08
C VAL A 576 -15.94 17.48 2.64
N ASP A 577 -14.94 18.33 2.37
CA ASP A 577 -13.57 18.20 2.88
C ASP A 577 -12.97 16.80 2.64
N SER A 578 -13.21 16.26 1.44
CA SER A 578 -12.80 14.90 1.09
C SER A 578 -11.28 14.71 1.17
N GLY A 579 -10.51 15.77 0.89
CA GLY A 579 -9.05 15.69 0.74
C GLY A 579 -8.59 14.82 -0.44
N LEU A 580 -9.53 14.36 -1.27
CA LEU A 580 -9.31 13.47 -2.41
C LEU A 580 -9.15 14.27 -3.70
N ASN A 581 -8.25 13.81 -4.57
CA ASN A 581 -7.90 14.42 -5.84
C ASN A 581 -8.25 13.52 -7.04
N VAL A 582 -8.21 14.10 -8.24
CA VAL A 582 -8.36 13.33 -9.48
C VAL A 582 -7.27 12.26 -9.56
N GLY A 583 -7.67 11.03 -9.86
CA GLY A 583 -6.78 9.86 -9.87
C GLY A 583 -6.83 9.02 -8.61
N ASP A 584 -7.24 9.59 -7.48
CA ASP A 584 -7.36 8.87 -6.20
C ASP A 584 -8.49 7.85 -6.26
N THR A 585 -8.39 6.87 -5.36
CA THR A 585 -9.35 5.79 -5.21
C THR A 585 -10.06 5.89 -3.86
N LEU A 586 -11.37 5.64 -3.86
CA LEU A 586 -12.19 5.66 -2.65
C LEU A 586 -13.16 4.47 -2.58
N GLU A 587 -13.60 4.19 -1.37
CA GLU A 587 -14.64 3.22 -1.06
C GLU A 587 -15.89 3.97 -0.61
N LEU A 588 -17.04 3.66 -1.22
CA LEU A 588 -18.36 4.14 -0.84
C LEU A 588 -19.14 3.04 -0.14
N ALA A 589 -19.77 3.38 0.99
CA ALA A 589 -20.63 2.46 1.73
C ALA A 589 -21.82 3.18 2.36
N GLY A 590 -22.97 2.51 2.45
CA GLY A 590 -24.18 3.03 3.10
C GLY A 590 -24.99 4.05 2.31
N VAL A 591 -24.70 4.26 1.01
CA VAL A 591 -25.48 5.14 0.13
C VAL A 591 -26.86 4.52 -0.10
N SER A 592 -27.93 5.24 0.21
CA SER A 592 -29.31 4.78 0.02
C SER A 592 -29.93 5.37 -1.25
N GLY A 593 -30.85 4.59 -1.86
CA GLY A 593 -31.47 4.94 -3.14
C GLY A 593 -30.58 4.56 -4.32
N LEU A 594 -29.44 5.26 -4.51
CA LEU A 594 -28.35 4.90 -5.44
C LEU A 594 -27.43 3.82 -4.84
N THR A 595 -28.02 2.70 -4.38
CA THR A 595 -27.26 1.62 -3.74
C THR A 595 -26.26 0.96 -4.67
N GLY A 596 -26.37 1.23 -5.98
CA GLY A 596 -25.42 0.84 -6.99
C GLY A 596 -23.99 1.33 -6.75
N LEU A 597 -23.83 2.43 -6.01
CA LEU A 597 -22.54 3.03 -5.64
C LEU A 597 -21.84 2.32 -4.48
N ASN A 598 -22.54 1.52 -3.68
CA ASN A 598 -21.90 0.85 -2.55
C ASN A 598 -20.95 -0.24 -3.04
N ASN A 599 -19.68 -0.16 -2.63
CA ASN A 599 -18.67 -1.14 -3.00
C ASN A 599 -18.97 -2.50 -2.37
N ASN A 600 -18.71 -3.55 -3.16
CA ASN A 600 -18.79 -4.95 -2.73
C ASN A 600 -17.90 -5.82 -3.65
N THR A 601 -17.92 -7.14 -3.48
CA THR A 601 -17.09 -8.08 -4.28
C THR A 601 -17.28 -7.93 -5.79
N SER A 602 -18.46 -7.54 -6.27
CA SER A 602 -18.78 -7.36 -7.70
C SER A 602 -18.56 -5.92 -8.19
N LYS A 603 -18.33 -4.97 -7.29
CA LYS A 603 -18.16 -3.54 -7.58
C LYS A 603 -16.92 -3.02 -6.86
N PRO A 604 -15.73 -3.19 -7.47
CA PRO A 604 -14.48 -2.78 -6.87
C PRO A 604 -14.43 -1.24 -6.75
N LEU A 605 -13.38 -0.78 -6.10
CA LEU A 605 -13.18 0.61 -5.64
C LEU A 605 -13.40 1.65 -6.74
N TRP A 606 -13.92 2.82 -6.36
CA TRP A 606 -14.19 3.90 -7.30
C TRP A 606 -12.96 4.78 -7.50
N ARG A 607 -12.68 5.12 -8.76
CA ARG A 607 -11.63 6.08 -9.12
C ARG A 607 -12.21 7.43 -9.49
N ILE A 608 -11.62 8.50 -8.99
CA ILE A 608 -12.03 9.87 -9.29
C ILE A 608 -11.45 10.28 -10.64
N VAL A 609 -12.32 10.70 -11.55
CA VAL A 609 -11.92 11.18 -12.89
C VAL A 609 -12.03 12.69 -13.06
N ASP A 610 -12.83 13.33 -12.22
CA ASP A 610 -12.98 14.79 -12.19
C ASP A 610 -13.41 15.24 -10.79
N ARG A 611 -13.07 16.48 -10.43
CA ARG A 611 -13.34 17.08 -9.13
C ARG A 611 -13.73 18.55 -9.26
N ASP A 612 -14.87 18.88 -8.68
CA ASP A 612 -15.36 20.24 -8.53
C ASP A 612 -15.64 20.53 -7.04
N VAL A 613 -14.63 21.10 -6.36
CA VAL A 613 -14.64 21.39 -4.91
C VAL A 613 -15.02 20.16 -4.08
N ASN A 614 -16.29 20.02 -3.69
CA ASN A 614 -16.79 18.91 -2.88
C ASN A 614 -17.44 17.81 -3.72
N VAL A 615 -17.54 17.97 -5.04
CA VAL A 615 -18.20 17.03 -5.93
C VAL A 615 -17.16 16.20 -6.68
N LEU A 616 -17.21 14.88 -6.49
CA LEU A 616 -16.31 13.90 -7.07
C LEU A 616 -17.03 13.14 -8.18
N THR A 617 -16.49 13.14 -9.39
CA THR A 617 -17.03 12.36 -10.50
C THR A 617 -16.36 10.98 -10.53
N LEU A 618 -17.16 9.93 -10.42
CA LEU A 618 -16.69 8.55 -10.31
C LEU A 618 -16.62 7.87 -11.67
N ARG A 619 -15.51 7.20 -11.96
CA ARG A 619 -15.36 6.42 -13.19
C ARG A 619 -16.25 5.18 -13.20
N ASP A 620 -16.64 4.73 -14.39
CA ASP A 620 -17.30 3.44 -14.60
C ASP A 620 -18.64 3.34 -13.84
N THR A 621 -19.35 4.47 -13.74
CA THR A 621 -20.65 4.59 -13.09
C THR A 621 -21.72 5.04 -14.09
N GLY A 622 -22.97 4.63 -13.87
CA GLY A 622 -24.10 5.01 -14.72
C GLY A 622 -25.30 4.08 -14.54
N PRO A 623 -26.46 4.39 -15.14
CA PRO A 623 -27.71 3.65 -14.94
C PRO A 623 -27.70 2.21 -15.48
N SER A 624 -26.72 1.86 -16.32
CA SER A 624 -26.48 0.49 -16.79
C SER A 624 -25.92 -0.43 -15.71
N LEU A 625 -25.33 0.14 -14.66
CA LEU A 625 -24.93 -0.60 -13.47
C LEU A 625 -26.14 -0.84 -12.57
N GLY A 626 -26.29 -2.06 -12.05
CA GLY A 626 -27.43 -2.44 -11.20
C GLY A 626 -27.60 -1.51 -9.99
N ASN A 627 -28.85 -1.11 -9.75
CA ASN A 627 -29.29 -0.19 -8.69
C ASN A 627 -28.77 1.26 -8.80
N MET A 628 -28.36 1.70 -9.99
CA MET A 628 -28.01 3.09 -10.27
C MET A 628 -29.17 3.93 -10.84
N THR A 629 -30.33 3.33 -11.07
CA THR A 629 -31.45 4.00 -11.78
C THR A 629 -32.38 4.77 -10.85
N ASN A 630 -32.24 4.60 -9.54
CA ASN A 630 -33.02 5.30 -8.52
C ASN A 630 -32.42 6.67 -8.21
N ASP A 631 -33.11 7.47 -7.41
CA ASP A 631 -32.53 8.67 -6.82
C ASP A 631 -31.74 8.35 -5.56
N TYR A 632 -30.73 9.17 -5.28
CA TYR A 632 -30.15 9.24 -3.95
C TYR A 632 -31.22 9.69 -2.96
N THR A 633 -31.30 9.01 -1.81
CA THR A 633 -32.22 9.39 -0.74
C THR A 633 -31.47 10.01 0.43
N THR A 634 -30.60 9.23 1.07
CA THR A 634 -29.84 9.65 2.25
C THR A 634 -28.60 8.77 2.46
N GLY A 635 -27.73 9.22 3.36
CA GLY A 635 -26.64 8.42 3.92
C GLY A 635 -25.47 8.23 2.96
N GLY A 636 -24.55 7.38 3.35
CA GLY A 636 -23.34 7.13 2.59
C GLY A 636 -22.11 7.74 3.22
N THR A 637 -21.02 7.01 3.08
CA THR A 637 -19.69 7.40 3.52
C THR A 637 -18.70 7.19 2.39
N SER A 638 -17.73 8.09 2.31
CA SER A 638 -16.59 8.04 1.40
C SER A 638 -15.33 7.88 2.22
N GLN A 639 -14.69 6.72 2.09
CA GLN A 639 -13.42 6.42 2.72
C GLN A 639 -12.29 6.54 1.69
N CYS A 640 -11.31 7.40 1.97
CA CYS A 640 -10.08 7.47 1.21
C CYS A 640 -9.25 6.19 1.40
N LEU A 641 -8.44 5.82 0.39
CA LEU A 641 -7.70 4.57 0.38
C LEU A 641 -6.18 4.74 0.21
N ALA A 642 -5.65 5.90 0.61
CA ALA A 642 -4.22 6.20 0.60
C ALA A 642 -3.56 5.94 1.97
N TYR A 643 -2.23 5.93 2.03
CA TYR A 643 -1.52 5.85 3.31
C TYR A 643 -1.91 7.03 4.22
N GLY A 644 -2.19 6.77 5.49
CA GLY A 644 -2.76 7.74 6.44
C GLY A 644 -4.29 7.68 6.56
N CYS A 645 -4.97 7.08 5.60
CA CYS A 645 -6.41 6.81 5.71
C CYS A 645 -6.70 5.63 6.64
N ALA A 646 -7.90 5.58 7.20
CA ALA A 646 -8.34 4.45 8.03
C ALA A 646 -8.35 3.11 7.26
N ARG A 647 -8.47 3.17 5.93
CA ARG A 647 -8.34 2.05 5.01
C ARG A 647 -7.32 2.38 3.93
N PHE A 648 -6.60 1.37 3.45
CA PHE A 648 -5.51 1.53 2.47
C PHE A 648 -5.66 0.50 1.35
N ALA A 649 -5.69 0.96 0.10
CA ALA A 649 -5.73 0.09 -1.07
C ALA A 649 -4.32 -0.10 -1.63
N TYR A 650 -3.92 -1.36 -1.81
CA TYR A 650 -2.61 -1.72 -2.34
C TYR A 650 -2.74 -2.80 -3.42
N THR A 651 -2.02 -2.63 -4.53
CA THR A 651 -2.07 -3.54 -5.68
C THR A 651 -0.85 -4.48 -5.67
N LEU A 652 -1.10 -5.76 -5.40
CA LEU A 652 -0.09 -6.83 -5.46
C LEU A 652 -0.35 -7.69 -6.69
N SER A 653 0.65 -7.82 -7.57
CA SER A 653 0.58 -8.68 -8.77
C SER A 653 -0.68 -8.45 -9.62
N GLY A 654 -1.09 -7.19 -9.77
CA GLY A 654 -2.27 -6.79 -10.54
C GLY A 654 -3.61 -6.90 -9.81
N SER A 655 -3.65 -7.39 -8.57
CA SER A 655 -4.86 -7.47 -7.74
C SER A 655 -4.85 -6.43 -6.62
N THR A 656 -5.83 -5.55 -6.61
CA THR A 656 -6.00 -4.54 -5.54
C THR A 656 -6.74 -5.13 -4.34
N ARG A 657 -6.16 -4.98 -3.15
CA ARG A 657 -6.77 -5.37 -1.87
C ARG A 657 -6.84 -4.16 -0.95
N VAL A 658 -7.90 -4.09 -0.14
CA VAL A 658 -8.05 -3.06 0.88
C VAL A 658 -7.70 -3.63 2.24
N TRP A 659 -6.90 -2.87 2.98
CA TRP A 659 -6.43 -3.17 4.32
C TRP A 659 -6.95 -2.11 5.29
N SER A 660 -7.08 -2.45 6.56
CA SER A 660 -7.53 -1.55 7.61
C SER A 660 -6.36 -1.17 8.51
N ALA A 661 -6.29 0.10 8.91
CA ALA A 661 -5.30 0.55 9.88
C ALA A 661 -5.53 -0.18 11.21
N SER A 662 -4.47 -0.76 11.75
CA SER A 662 -4.46 -1.41 13.06
C SER A 662 -3.96 -0.46 14.15
N PRO A 663 -4.12 -0.79 15.44
CA PRO A 663 -3.52 0.00 16.51
C PRO A 663 -2.03 -0.34 16.74
N CYS A 664 -1.44 -1.12 15.83
CA CYS A 664 -0.02 -1.43 15.85
C CYS A 664 0.79 -0.41 15.05
N ILE A 665 2.03 -0.20 15.48
CA ILE A 665 3.01 0.67 14.85
C ILE A 665 4.11 -0.16 14.20
N VAL A 666 4.60 0.32 13.06
CA VAL A 666 5.68 -0.27 12.27
C VAL A 666 6.76 0.78 12.00
N GLU A 667 7.66 0.51 11.06
CA GLU A 667 8.83 1.33 10.77
C GLU A 667 8.43 2.77 10.41
N ARG A 668 9.24 3.74 10.84
CA ARG A 668 9.14 5.12 10.36
C ARG A 668 9.63 5.17 8.91
N TYR A 669 8.93 5.92 8.06
CA TYR A 669 9.33 6.16 6.67
C TYR A 669 9.80 7.61 6.46
N GLY A 670 10.50 7.87 5.36
CA GLY A 670 11.04 9.20 5.05
C GLY A 670 12.41 9.47 5.68
N ASP A 671 12.89 10.71 5.61
CA ASP A 671 14.29 11.04 5.93
C ASP A 671 14.69 10.75 7.38
N ASP A 672 13.73 10.83 8.32
CA ASP A 672 13.95 10.65 9.76
C ASP A 672 13.84 9.19 10.25
N ARG A 673 13.78 8.20 9.35
CA ARG A 673 13.49 6.79 9.65
C ARG A 673 14.42 6.11 10.67
N TYR A 674 15.68 6.53 10.78
CA TYR A 674 16.67 5.99 11.73
C TYR A 674 17.04 6.98 12.84
N THR A 675 16.12 7.87 13.18
CA THR A 675 16.34 8.92 14.18
C THR A 675 15.32 8.81 15.31
N ASP A 676 15.61 9.50 16.41
CA ASP A 676 14.68 9.71 17.51
C ASP A 676 13.99 11.08 17.44
N VAL A 677 13.90 11.71 16.26
CA VAL A 677 13.14 12.96 16.09
C VAL A 677 11.71 12.77 16.61
N SER A 678 11.17 13.82 17.26
CA SER A 678 9.83 13.78 17.85
C SER A 678 8.76 13.35 16.84
N PRO A 679 7.79 12.50 17.24
CA PRO A 679 6.63 12.14 16.41
C PRO A 679 5.80 13.32 15.89
N GLU A 680 5.86 14.48 16.56
CA GLU A 680 5.21 15.71 16.09
C GLU A 680 5.83 16.21 14.77
N THR A 681 7.15 16.05 14.62
CA THR A 681 7.88 16.40 13.39
C THR A 681 7.86 15.27 12.38
N ALA A 682 8.14 14.03 12.82
CA ALA A 682 8.23 12.85 11.98
C ALA A 682 7.47 11.67 12.59
N ARG A 683 6.28 11.40 12.04
CA ARG A 683 5.38 10.34 12.54
C ARG A 683 5.95 8.94 12.31
N LEU A 684 5.61 8.02 13.21
CA LEU A 684 5.88 6.58 13.05
C LEU A 684 4.89 5.94 12.06
N GLY A 685 5.24 4.75 11.57
CA GLY A 685 4.46 4.07 10.54
C GLY A 685 3.16 3.45 11.04
N ILE A 686 2.10 3.59 10.25
CA ILE A 686 0.82 2.89 10.43
C ILE A 686 0.95 1.45 9.92
N ASN A 687 0.57 0.48 10.75
CA ASN A 687 0.45 -0.91 10.30
C ASN A 687 -0.95 -1.17 9.74
N TYR A 688 -1.03 -1.61 8.49
CA TYR A 688 -2.27 -2.00 7.82
C TYR A 688 -2.43 -3.53 7.82
N THR A 689 -3.51 -4.03 8.40
CA THR A 689 -3.82 -5.47 8.48
C THR A 689 -5.18 -5.77 7.88
N ALA A 690 -5.42 -7.03 7.50
CA ALA A 690 -6.64 -7.41 6.79
C ALA A 690 -7.91 -7.07 7.59
N ASN A 691 -7.83 -7.12 8.92
CA ASN A 691 -8.95 -6.92 9.83
C ASN A 691 -8.81 -5.65 10.69
N GLY A 692 -7.75 -4.85 10.52
CA GLY A 692 -7.51 -3.66 11.36
C GLY A 692 -7.16 -3.99 12.80
N THR A 693 -6.75 -5.22 13.07
CA THR A 693 -6.33 -5.67 14.40
C THR A 693 -4.83 -5.93 14.42
N CYS A 694 -4.24 -5.81 15.60
CA CYS A 694 -2.93 -6.35 15.89
C CYS A 694 -3.02 -7.88 15.94
N THR A 695 -2.03 -8.55 15.37
CA THR A 695 -1.96 -10.02 15.37
C THR A 695 -1.62 -10.62 16.74
N ARG A 696 -1.14 -9.82 17.70
CA ARG A 696 -0.66 -10.27 19.01
C ARG A 696 -1.08 -9.29 20.10
N THR A 697 -1.35 -9.81 21.28
CA THR A 697 -1.78 -9.09 22.48
C THR A 697 -0.64 -8.92 23.48
N ASN A 698 0.55 -8.54 23.00
CA ASN A 698 1.69 -8.17 23.84
C ASN A 698 1.91 -6.68 23.68
N TYR A 699 1.96 -5.94 24.78
CA TYR A 699 1.89 -4.47 24.75
C TYR A 699 3.15 -3.85 25.30
N VAL A 700 3.48 -2.65 24.81
CA VAL A 700 4.57 -1.85 25.35
C VAL A 700 4.26 -1.41 26.78
N THR A 701 5.27 -1.53 27.65
CA THR A 701 5.26 -0.93 28.99
C THR A 701 6.27 0.22 29.02
N PRO A 702 5.84 1.47 29.23
CA PRO A 702 6.75 2.59 29.42
C PRO A 702 7.61 2.45 30.69
N LEU A 703 8.57 3.37 30.88
CA LEU A 703 9.47 3.36 32.04
C LEU A 703 8.69 3.36 33.36
N THR A 704 8.89 2.36 34.19
CA THR A 704 8.28 2.31 35.53
C THR A 704 9.23 1.68 36.55
N ALA A 705 9.05 2.04 37.82
CA ALA A 705 9.69 1.38 38.95
C ALA A 705 8.83 0.24 39.55
N ASN A 706 7.63 0.00 39.02
CA ASN A 706 6.70 -0.99 39.55
C ASN A 706 7.10 -2.41 39.13
N LYS A 707 7.87 -3.10 39.99
CA LYS A 707 8.30 -4.49 39.78
C LYS A 707 7.13 -5.44 39.51
N THR A 708 6.06 -5.35 40.29
CA THR A 708 4.90 -6.24 40.16
C THR A 708 4.27 -6.12 38.77
N GLN A 709 4.16 -4.90 38.26
CA GLN A 709 3.65 -4.62 36.92
C GLN A 709 4.59 -5.14 35.83
N LEU A 710 5.90 -4.92 35.96
CA LEU A 710 6.91 -5.41 35.02
C LEU A 710 6.90 -6.94 34.96
N THR A 711 6.94 -7.61 36.11
CA THR A 711 6.88 -9.08 36.22
C THR A 711 5.57 -9.64 35.69
N ALA A 712 4.43 -9.00 35.98
CA ALA A 712 3.14 -9.42 35.43
C ALA A 712 3.12 -9.35 33.89
N GLN A 713 3.67 -8.27 33.32
CA GLN A 713 3.76 -8.13 31.86
C GLN A 713 4.66 -9.18 31.23
N ILE A 714 5.85 -9.42 31.79
CA ILE A 714 6.78 -10.46 31.33
C ILE A 714 6.09 -11.82 31.34
N ASN A 715 5.42 -12.15 32.45
CA ASN A 715 4.75 -13.44 32.60
C ASN A 715 3.58 -13.63 31.62
N ALA A 716 2.93 -12.53 31.21
CA ALA A 716 1.83 -12.54 30.25
C ALA A 716 2.28 -12.67 28.79
N LEU A 717 3.59 -12.55 28.48
CA LEU A 717 4.07 -12.60 27.10
C LEU A 717 3.71 -13.92 26.39
N SER A 718 3.38 -13.81 25.11
CA SER A 718 3.07 -14.95 24.23
C SER A 718 3.76 -14.79 22.89
N THR A 719 4.10 -15.89 22.22
CA THR A 719 4.88 -15.84 20.98
C THR A 719 4.04 -15.88 19.72
N GLY A 720 4.64 -15.45 18.61
CA GLY A 720 4.12 -15.63 17.26
C GLY A 720 4.34 -14.44 16.34
N GLY A 721 4.07 -14.66 15.06
CA GLY A 721 4.38 -13.70 13.99
C GLY A 721 5.83 -13.83 13.51
N ASN A 722 6.21 -12.90 12.65
CA ASN A 722 7.52 -12.83 12.00
C ASN A 722 8.47 -11.90 12.76
N THR A 723 9.76 -11.94 12.42
CA THR A 723 10.83 -11.40 13.25
C THR A 723 11.35 -10.07 12.70
N ALA A 724 10.75 -8.96 13.14
CA ALA A 724 11.17 -7.59 12.77
C ALA A 724 12.02 -6.93 13.87
N GLY A 725 13.24 -7.43 14.08
CA GLY A 725 14.12 -6.98 15.18
C GLY A 725 14.50 -5.51 15.15
N GLN A 726 14.54 -4.89 13.96
CA GLN A 726 14.70 -3.45 13.81
C GLN A 726 13.64 -2.65 14.56
N LEU A 727 12.40 -3.15 14.66
CA LEU A 727 11.33 -2.49 15.40
C LEU A 727 11.56 -2.57 16.90
N GLY A 728 11.98 -3.72 17.40
CA GLY A 728 12.31 -3.90 18.82
C GLY A 728 13.41 -2.94 19.28
N ILE A 729 14.46 -2.81 18.46
CA ILE A 729 15.60 -1.93 18.72
C ILE A 729 15.17 -0.46 18.66
N ALA A 730 14.44 -0.07 17.61
CA ALA A 730 13.94 1.30 17.47
C ALA A 730 13.06 1.71 18.66
N TRP A 731 12.16 0.82 19.09
CA TRP A 731 11.27 1.10 20.20
C TRP A 731 11.94 1.10 21.57
N ALA A 732 12.99 0.29 21.78
CA ALA A 732 13.84 0.43 22.95
C ALA A 732 14.47 1.83 23.02
N TRP A 733 14.90 2.36 21.88
CA TRP A 733 15.41 3.73 21.81
C TRP A 733 14.32 4.78 22.06
N TYR A 734 13.13 4.63 21.45
CA TYR A 734 12.02 5.57 21.61
C TYR A 734 11.53 5.67 23.06
N LEU A 735 11.56 4.58 23.83
CA LEU A 735 11.23 4.60 25.27
C LEU A 735 12.33 5.19 26.15
N LEU A 736 13.54 5.38 25.64
CA LEU A 736 14.64 6.05 26.34
C LEU A 736 14.85 7.49 25.86
N SER A 737 14.20 7.89 24.76
CA SER A 737 14.44 9.19 24.15
C SER A 737 13.60 10.29 24.82
N PRO A 738 14.21 11.39 25.29
CA PRO A 738 13.49 12.58 25.73
C PRO A 738 12.68 13.24 24.61
N ASN A 739 12.98 12.99 23.33
CA ASN A 739 12.18 13.52 22.22
C ASN A 739 10.79 12.86 22.11
N PHE A 740 10.56 11.76 22.83
CA PHE A 740 9.28 11.08 22.96
C PHE A 740 8.61 11.36 24.31
N ALA A 741 9.17 12.25 25.14
CA ALA A 741 8.68 12.55 26.48
C ALA A 741 7.17 12.87 26.52
N ASP A 742 6.68 13.66 25.56
CA ASP A 742 5.28 14.10 25.51
C ASP A 742 4.28 12.97 25.26
N ILE A 743 4.75 11.83 24.74
CA ILE A 743 3.93 10.64 24.49
C ILE A 743 3.69 9.85 25.78
N TRP A 744 4.63 9.88 26.73
CA TRP A 744 4.67 9.00 27.89
C TRP A 744 4.21 9.70 29.18
N THR A 745 3.18 10.54 29.10
CA THR A 745 2.76 11.44 30.18
C THR A 745 1.74 10.83 31.16
N ALA A 746 1.39 9.54 31.03
CA ALA A 746 0.45 8.85 31.92
C ALA A 746 0.90 8.88 33.40
N ALA A 747 2.22 8.82 33.64
CA ALA A 747 2.82 8.98 34.95
C ALA A 747 4.17 9.70 34.83
N PRO A 748 4.61 10.51 35.82
CA PRO A 748 5.90 11.21 35.75
C PRO A 748 7.11 10.29 35.59
N GLU A 749 7.00 9.03 36.06
CA GLU A 749 8.07 8.04 35.93
C GLU A 749 8.25 7.49 34.52
N ASN A 750 7.20 7.54 33.70
CA ASN A 750 7.21 7.07 32.31
C ASN A 750 8.02 8.00 31.38
N VAL A 751 8.25 9.24 31.80
CA VAL A 751 8.92 10.27 31.00
C VAL A 751 10.44 10.08 31.07
N PRO A 752 11.12 9.84 29.93
CA PRO A 752 12.57 9.65 29.91
C PRO A 752 13.33 10.94 30.23
N GLN A 753 14.46 10.83 30.93
CA GLN A 753 15.32 11.98 31.21
C GLN A 753 16.02 12.50 29.94
N ALA A 754 16.52 13.75 30.01
CA ALA A 754 17.32 14.34 28.96
C ALA A 754 18.59 13.52 28.67
N TYR A 755 19.05 13.53 27.41
CA TYR A 755 20.34 12.95 27.07
C TYR A 755 21.48 13.66 27.80
N GLY A 756 22.42 12.88 28.35
CA GLY A 756 23.56 13.43 29.09
C GLY A 756 23.18 14.13 30.40
N ALA A 757 21.98 13.88 30.94
CA ALA A 757 21.64 14.31 32.29
C ALA A 757 22.70 13.82 33.29
N ARG A 758 23.08 14.70 34.23
CA ARG A 758 24.07 14.36 35.25
C ARG A 758 23.58 13.16 36.06
N ASP A 759 24.51 12.27 36.41
CA ASP A 759 24.26 11.07 37.21
C ASP A 759 23.12 10.21 36.64
N SER A 760 23.03 10.11 35.30
CA SER A 760 22.03 9.28 34.61
C SER A 760 22.66 8.39 33.54
N ALA A 761 22.30 7.11 33.54
CA ALA A 761 22.68 6.12 32.55
C ALA A 761 21.42 5.60 31.82
N LYS A 762 21.49 5.56 30.50
CA LYS A 762 20.46 4.99 29.62
C LYS A 762 20.98 3.68 29.05
N VAL A 763 20.21 2.61 29.19
CA VAL A 763 20.62 1.26 28.81
C VAL A 763 19.54 0.60 27.94
N ALA A 764 19.89 0.17 26.73
CA ALA A 764 19.03 -0.66 25.90
C ALA A 764 19.52 -2.11 25.95
N ILE A 765 18.64 -3.05 26.26
CA ILE A 765 18.95 -4.48 26.26
C ILE A 765 18.09 -5.13 25.18
N LEU A 766 18.74 -5.63 24.13
CA LEU A 766 18.11 -6.36 23.05
C LEU A 766 18.28 -7.86 23.28
N MET A 767 17.18 -8.60 23.36
CA MET A 767 17.20 -10.05 23.32
C MET A 767 16.57 -10.56 22.02
N THR A 768 17.20 -11.54 21.38
CA THR A 768 16.69 -12.19 20.16
C THR A 768 17.31 -13.56 19.91
N ASP A 769 16.69 -14.39 19.07
CA ASP A 769 17.30 -15.58 18.48
C ASP A 769 18.02 -15.30 17.15
N GLY A 770 18.06 -14.03 16.72
CA GLY A 770 18.86 -13.56 15.58
C GLY A 770 18.22 -13.76 14.21
N GLU A 771 16.95 -14.16 14.11
CA GLU A 771 16.36 -14.52 12.80
C GLU A 771 15.56 -13.39 12.12
N PHE A 772 16.16 -12.21 11.87
CA PHE A 772 15.40 -11.06 11.35
C PHE A 772 14.94 -11.25 9.88
N ASN A 773 13.65 -11.49 9.69
CA ASN A 773 13.04 -11.91 8.42
C ASN A 773 11.81 -11.08 7.99
N ALA A 774 11.45 -10.05 8.75
CA ALA A 774 10.24 -9.26 8.53
C ALA A 774 10.51 -7.75 8.46
N GLN A 775 9.81 -7.09 7.55
CA GLN A 775 9.75 -5.63 7.43
C GLN A 775 8.38 -5.20 6.88
N THR A 776 8.16 -3.88 6.73
CA THR A 776 6.96 -3.36 6.08
C THR A 776 7.26 -2.42 4.91
N CYS A 777 6.36 -2.40 3.93
CA CYS A 777 6.35 -1.50 2.78
C CYS A 777 5.05 -0.70 2.83
N ASP A 778 5.14 0.62 3.05
CA ASP A 778 3.97 1.50 3.22
C ASP A 778 2.93 0.96 4.22
N GLY A 779 3.42 0.39 5.32
CA GLY A 779 2.61 -0.16 6.40
C GLY A 779 2.11 -1.58 6.20
N LEU A 780 2.46 -2.25 5.09
CA LEU A 780 2.09 -3.64 4.81
C LEU A 780 3.28 -4.58 5.00
N PHE A 781 3.04 -5.73 5.63
CA PHE A 781 4.06 -6.75 5.83
C PHE A 781 4.68 -7.21 4.49
N SER A 782 6.01 -7.34 4.47
CA SER A 782 6.77 -7.91 3.38
C SER A 782 7.88 -8.82 3.91
N SER A 783 8.05 -9.97 3.26
CA SER A 783 9.18 -10.89 3.48
C SER A 783 10.37 -10.62 2.54
N SER A 784 10.26 -9.63 1.66
CA SER A 784 11.32 -9.21 0.74
C SER A 784 11.65 -7.73 0.93
N ASP A 785 12.88 -7.37 0.63
CA ASP A 785 13.32 -5.98 0.56
C ASP A 785 12.46 -5.20 -0.44
N CYS A 786 12.03 -4.01 -0.02
CA CYS A 786 11.20 -3.13 -0.84
C CYS A 786 11.72 -1.69 -0.83
N THR A 787 11.46 -1.00 -1.92
CA THR A 787 11.67 0.45 -2.08
C THR A 787 10.51 1.21 -1.43
N PRO A 788 10.72 2.45 -0.91
CA PRO A 788 11.77 3.37 -1.36
C PRO A 788 13.19 3.12 -0.86
N ASP A 789 13.41 2.48 0.29
CA ASP A 789 14.68 2.73 0.98
C ASP A 789 15.04 1.68 2.02
N ASN A 790 16.21 1.13 1.81
CA ASN A 790 16.85 0.14 2.65
C ASN A 790 18.35 0.49 2.70
N PRO A 791 18.97 0.60 3.88
CA PRO A 791 20.30 1.18 3.99
C PRO A 791 21.33 0.17 3.49
N THR A 792 21.71 0.27 2.21
CA THR A 792 22.71 -0.62 1.58
C THR A 792 24.14 -0.32 1.99
N THR A 793 24.37 0.78 2.72
CA THR A 793 25.69 1.22 3.21
C THR A 793 26.19 0.42 4.42
N VAL A 794 25.32 -0.34 5.08
CA VAL A 794 25.67 -1.20 6.22
C VAL A 794 25.52 -2.68 5.83
N PRO A 795 26.45 -3.57 6.24
CA PRO A 795 26.32 -5.00 5.99
C PRO A 795 25.12 -5.61 6.70
N GLY A 796 24.43 -6.54 6.05
CA GLY A 796 23.36 -7.34 6.66
C GLY A 796 22.59 -8.17 5.62
N PRO A 797 22.13 -9.37 5.96
CA PRO A 797 21.52 -10.30 5.01
C PRO A 797 20.10 -9.89 4.55
N SER A 798 19.42 -9.01 5.29
CA SER A 798 18.09 -8.48 4.95
C SER A 798 17.97 -6.99 5.31
N ALA A 799 16.95 -6.29 4.81
CA ALA A 799 16.66 -4.92 5.26
C ALA A 799 16.56 -4.81 6.77
N SER A 800 15.91 -5.78 7.40
CA SER A 800 15.65 -5.82 8.84
C SER A 800 16.96 -5.73 9.62
N PHE A 801 17.99 -6.49 9.23
CA PHE A 801 19.33 -6.39 9.83
C PHE A 801 19.99 -5.04 9.57
N ARG A 802 19.92 -4.53 8.34
CA ARG A 802 20.56 -3.27 7.98
C ARG A 802 19.95 -2.08 8.71
N GLN A 803 18.62 -2.05 8.82
CA GLN A 803 17.89 -1.06 9.62
C GLN A 803 18.23 -1.17 11.10
N ALA A 804 18.25 -2.39 11.65
CA ALA A 804 18.65 -2.63 13.04
C ALA A 804 20.03 -2.05 13.34
N ARG A 805 21.02 -2.24 12.44
CA ARG A 805 22.37 -1.66 12.58
C ARG A 805 22.36 -0.13 12.63
N MET A 806 21.56 0.52 11.78
CA MET A 806 21.42 1.98 11.80
C MET A 806 20.91 2.48 13.15
N PHE A 807 19.92 1.81 13.76
CA PHE A 807 19.43 2.17 15.09
C PHE A 807 20.46 1.95 16.19
N CYS A 808 21.23 0.85 16.16
CA CYS A 808 22.29 0.61 17.14
C CYS A 808 23.38 1.70 17.06
N ASP A 809 23.79 2.09 15.85
CA ASP A 809 24.78 3.15 15.63
C ASP A 809 24.26 4.50 16.15
N ALA A 810 22.99 4.83 15.89
CA ALA A 810 22.36 6.06 16.34
C ALA A 810 22.20 6.11 17.88
N MET A 811 21.84 5.00 18.53
CA MET A 811 21.79 4.90 20.00
C MET A 811 23.16 5.15 20.64
N ARG A 812 24.22 4.54 20.10
CA ARG A 812 25.59 4.73 20.59
C ARG A 812 26.06 6.17 20.45
N ALA A 813 25.71 6.82 19.33
CA ALA A 813 25.99 8.24 19.12
C ALA A 813 25.32 9.16 20.15
N ARG A 814 24.27 8.68 20.85
CA ARG A 814 23.58 9.39 21.95
C ARG A 814 24.02 8.90 23.35
N ASN A 815 25.14 8.18 23.46
CA ASN A 815 25.66 7.62 24.70
C ASN A 815 24.70 6.66 25.42
N ILE A 816 23.86 5.93 24.68
CA ILE A 816 23.06 4.84 25.23
C ILE A 816 23.92 3.56 25.24
N ILE A 817 23.96 2.88 26.38
CA ILE A 817 24.66 1.60 26.51
C ILE A 817 23.75 0.50 25.95
N VAL A 818 24.18 -0.12 24.86
CA VAL A 818 23.47 -1.19 24.16
C VAL A 818 24.07 -2.54 24.55
N TYR A 819 23.28 -3.37 25.21
CA TYR A 819 23.54 -4.79 25.45
C TYR A 819 22.74 -5.64 24.46
N THR A 820 23.36 -6.69 23.96
CA THR A 820 22.70 -7.65 23.06
C THR A 820 22.81 -9.05 23.64
N VAL A 821 21.71 -9.78 23.66
CA VAL A 821 21.63 -11.14 24.20
C VAL A 821 21.04 -12.06 23.14
N GLY A 822 21.87 -12.95 22.61
CA GLY A 822 21.45 -14.00 21.68
C GLY A 822 21.05 -15.27 22.44
N LEU A 823 19.93 -15.89 22.07
CA LEU A 823 19.51 -17.18 22.63
C LEU A 823 19.43 -18.24 21.53
N GLU A 824 20.19 -19.33 21.68
CA GLU A 824 20.18 -20.49 20.77
C GLU A 824 20.23 -20.06 19.29
N LEU A 825 21.20 -19.20 18.98
CA LEU A 825 21.37 -18.63 17.65
C LEU A 825 21.60 -19.74 16.61
N ASN A 826 20.94 -19.60 15.47
CA ASN A 826 21.17 -20.52 14.35
C ASN A 826 22.57 -20.31 13.77
N ASN A 827 23.20 -21.37 13.27
CA ASN A 827 24.61 -21.36 12.82
C ASN A 827 24.87 -20.53 11.54
N ALA A 828 23.91 -19.69 11.10
CA ALA A 828 24.12 -18.76 10.02
C ALA A 828 24.94 -17.58 10.59
N GLN A 829 26.22 -17.52 10.22
CA GLN A 829 27.29 -16.62 10.70
C GLN A 829 26.92 -15.13 10.95
N PHE A 830 25.79 -14.64 10.45
CA PHE A 830 25.39 -13.24 10.53
C PHE A 830 24.76 -12.81 11.86
N SER A 831 24.14 -13.72 12.63
CA SER A 831 23.45 -13.37 13.88
C SER A 831 24.44 -12.93 14.97
N ASP A 832 25.52 -13.70 15.16
CA ASP A 832 26.58 -13.41 16.13
C ASP A 832 27.30 -12.09 15.79
N ASP A 833 27.69 -11.94 14.52
CA ASP A 833 28.35 -10.73 14.00
C ASP A 833 27.45 -9.50 14.16
N PHE A 834 26.14 -9.63 13.95
CA PHE A 834 25.19 -8.56 14.15
C PHE A 834 25.13 -8.14 15.63
N LEU A 835 24.96 -9.09 16.55
CA LEU A 835 24.83 -8.80 17.99
C LEU A 835 26.10 -8.13 18.52
N LEU A 836 27.28 -8.69 18.21
CA LEU A 836 28.58 -8.12 18.58
C LEU A 836 28.76 -6.68 18.10
N ALA A 837 28.27 -6.38 16.90
CA ALA A 837 28.49 -5.09 16.28
C ALA A 837 27.39 -4.05 16.58
N CYS A 838 26.19 -4.49 16.98
CA CYS A 838 25.13 -3.64 17.52
C CYS A 838 25.42 -3.23 18.97
N ALA A 839 26.04 -4.10 19.76
CA ALA A 839 26.42 -3.81 21.14
C ALA A 839 27.37 -2.59 21.25
N THR A 840 27.38 -1.92 22.40
CA THR A 840 28.27 -0.77 22.65
C THR A 840 29.74 -1.14 22.56
N SER A 841 30.08 -2.31 23.08
CA SER A 841 31.37 -2.96 22.90
C SER A 841 31.15 -4.47 22.79
N PRO A 842 32.12 -5.25 22.29
CA PRO A 842 32.01 -6.71 22.27
C PRO A 842 31.75 -7.33 23.65
N GLN A 843 32.15 -6.67 24.74
CA GLN A 843 31.88 -7.12 26.11
C GLN A 843 30.42 -6.93 26.55
N ASN A 844 29.63 -6.15 25.81
CA ASN A 844 28.20 -5.95 26.05
C ASN A 844 27.34 -6.97 25.26
N ALA A 845 27.95 -7.86 24.49
CA ALA A 845 27.26 -8.91 23.76
C ALA A 845 27.37 -10.25 24.50
N PHE A 846 26.24 -10.90 24.70
CA PHE A 846 26.12 -12.20 25.37
C PHE A 846 25.47 -13.19 24.40
N LEU A 847 26.06 -14.37 24.25
CA LEU A 847 25.55 -15.44 23.40
C LEU A 847 25.28 -16.64 24.31
N ALA A 848 24.01 -16.98 24.50
CA ALA A 848 23.56 -18.06 25.37
C ALA A 848 23.04 -19.25 24.53
N SER A 849 23.46 -20.46 24.89
CA SER A 849 23.07 -21.69 24.19
C SER A 849 21.87 -22.40 24.86
N ASN A 850 21.46 -21.94 26.04
CA ASN A 850 20.39 -22.54 26.84
C ASN A 850 19.85 -21.50 27.85
N THR A 851 18.81 -21.89 28.60
CA THR A 851 18.16 -21.04 29.59
C THR A 851 19.09 -20.67 30.75
N GLU A 852 19.94 -21.57 31.22
CA GLU A 852 20.84 -21.33 32.34
C GLU A 852 21.90 -20.27 32.01
N GLU A 853 22.51 -20.36 30.82
CA GLU A 853 23.43 -19.36 30.29
C GLU A 853 22.74 -18.01 30.06
N LEU A 854 21.47 -18.03 29.62
CA LEU A 854 20.68 -16.83 29.44
C LEU A 854 20.41 -16.12 30.77
N GLU A 855 20.02 -16.86 31.81
CA GLU A 855 19.84 -16.30 33.16
C GLU A 855 21.15 -15.73 33.70
N GLN A 856 22.28 -16.40 33.44
CA GLN A 856 23.59 -15.90 33.85
C GLN A 856 23.94 -14.60 33.11
N ALA A 857 23.69 -14.51 31.81
CA ALA A 857 23.90 -13.28 31.04
C ALA A 857 23.10 -12.10 31.61
N PHE A 858 21.82 -12.31 31.95
CA PHE A 858 20.98 -11.27 32.55
C PHE A 858 21.45 -10.87 33.96
N LYS A 859 21.97 -11.81 34.77
CA LYS A 859 22.62 -11.51 36.07
C LYS A 859 23.88 -10.66 35.89
N ASP A 860 24.73 -11.00 34.92
CA ASP A 860 25.96 -10.28 34.65
C ASP A 860 25.68 -8.85 34.15
N ILE A 861 24.66 -8.68 33.30
CA ILE A 861 24.16 -7.38 32.89
C ILE A 861 23.65 -6.58 34.10
N ALA A 862 22.86 -7.19 34.99
CA ALA A 862 22.37 -6.52 36.19
C ALA A 862 23.51 -6.02 37.10
N VAL A 863 24.53 -6.86 37.31
CA VAL A 863 25.74 -6.48 38.07
C VAL A 863 26.47 -5.32 37.39
N SER A 864 26.61 -5.34 36.07
CA SER A 864 27.23 -4.25 35.32
C SER A 864 26.44 -2.94 35.46
N ILE A 865 25.11 -3.00 35.36
CA ILE A 865 24.23 -1.82 35.54
C ILE A 865 24.35 -1.28 36.96
N ASN A 866 24.38 -2.15 37.97
CA ASN A 866 24.54 -1.74 39.36
C ASN A 866 25.92 -1.11 39.63
N ARG A 867 26.98 -1.54 38.94
CA ARG A 867 28.31 -0.87 39.00
C ARG A 867 28.30 0.53 38.41
N LEU A 868 27.48 0.83 37.40
CA LEU A 868 27.33 2.19 36.87
C LEU A 868 26.79 3.17 37.91
N ARG A 869 26.20 2.67 39.00
CA ARG A 869 25.69 3.47 40.12
C ARG A 869 26.73 3.69 41.23
N LEU A 870 27.97 3.24 41.03
CA LEU A 870 29.09 3.43 41.95
C LEU A 870 30.11 4.32 41.24
N SER A 871 30.39 5.51 41.78
CA SER A 871 31.51 6.35 41.32
C SER A 871 32.67 6.22 42.29
N ARG A 872 33.88 6.06 41.73
CA ARG A 872 35.13 6.10 42.49
C ARG A 872 35.48 7.54 42.81
#